data_AF-J0Z4Y8-F1
#
_entry.id   AF-J0Z4Y8-F1
#
_cell.length_a   1.000
_cell.length_b   1.000
_cell.length_c   1.000
_cell.angle_alpha   90.00
_cell.angle_beta   90.00
_cell.angle_gamma   90.00
#
_symmetry.space_group_name_H-M   'P 1'
#
loop_
_entity.id
_entity.type
_entity.pdbx_description
1 polymer ?
#
loop_
_entity_poly.entity_id
_entity_poly.type
_entity_poly.pdbx_seq_one_letter_code
_entity_poly.pdbx_strand_id
1 'polypeptide(L)'
;MSFEYAKTVTNHFITQLQQGIAPWQQPLLPGYVRSPYNPKTGKSYSGINNLWLASQKYTDPRWLTYQQANEMDCRIKKGMKSTNIIYWKHDEKISVYDENGNKHEKLKPLSEPRLFLAKVFNGEQIDGLPPLEPRPILSEEIRYARAETLLASSGAKIDSGDRNHAFYRGGDIDTLCLPKRQQFDSKDSFYAAALHELGHWTGHSSRLNRDIIYPIGSLGYAKEKLRTTIASFLIGEELSIGYDPVNNVSYVSSWIEVMQNNPKEIFRAAFEAEKIKNFIIGLENIKAIDVERESSVFVNKDHKLDNTEKIFLNVPYYQKEEAKKLGAKWDKDAESWYVPVGTNLVEKDLARFSHDNTKLNTVLSIEQQFKEALHSVGLIVENPLMDGKLHRVSVENDKRGQKSGAYIGYLSPGGGYIQNFRSGEKIYWKPEKVVSSLSLEEKKRLITEVRERQKILEKEIAEKQNNAARLASQIWEASKIATPDNAYCKLKGINQTDDLREVPNDFPEEIKKQGVMVAKSLEEAKEIRKNNPNIRTFLAGDLIIPLRDKNNHLSTLQMVNPTFKSFMKDGKKHECFTVVGSSGAGLSTLNNDLEKPILIAEGYATASAVVQMTHMPVVAAFDSGNLKNVANVMREKYPDRIILIVADNDHATQEKLLSNGKKGTNVGITKAYNAAVDVGGGVIYPEFKKEEKNFSDWDDYKRVYGSDKARETFMSKMKIAEIEARVMVERLQTLANVQDQFAIDDPTTALDDQYVYEEREAANQLRQRANTLNGHNINSNDRAMISRVRSHLLQSKEQKISQNPNTMSYRERKNHEIENDL
;
A
#
# COMPACT_ATOMS: atom_id res chain seq x y z
N MET A 1 1.72 16.99 -11.32
CA MET A 1 0.59 17.16 -10.38
C MET A 1 1.11 17.65 -9.04
N SER A 2 0.60 18.78 -8.52
CA SER A 2 0.98 19.24 -7.18
C SER A 2 0.49 18.25 -6.13
N PHE A 3 1.28 18.06 -5.08
CA PHE A 3 0.95 17.14 -3.99
C PHE A 3 -0.33 17.59 -3.23
N GLU A 4 -0.54 18.90 -3.13
CA GLU A 4 -1.69 19.49 -2.46
C GLU A 4 -3.02 19.19 -3.18
N TYR A 5 -3.07 19.34 -4.52
CA TYR A 5 -4.27 18.99 -5.29
C TYR A 5 -4.63 17.51 -5.14
N ALA A 6 -3.61 16.64 -5.24
CA ALA A 6 -3.79 15.20 -5.07
C ALA A 6 -4.35 14.85 -3.68
N LYS A 7 -3.85 15.53 -2.63
CA LYS A 7 -4.32 15.36 -1.26
C LYS A 7 -5.77 15.83 -1.08
N THR A 8 -6.15 16.97 -1.66
CA THR A 8 -7.53 17.48 -1.61
C THR A 8 -8.52 16.50 -2.23
N VAL A 9 -8.25 16.05 -3.45
CA VAL A 9 -9.11 15.08 -4.15
C VAL A 9 -9.16 13.75 -3.39
N THR A 10 -8.00 13.27 -2.92
CA THR A 10 -7.95 12.00 -2.17
C THR A 10 -8.70 12.07 -0.84
N ASN A 11 -8.55 13.16 -0.08
CA ASN A 11 -9.25 13.33 1.21
C ASN A 11 -10.77 13.39 1.03
N HIS A 12 -11.23 13.99 -0.07
CA HIS A 12 -12.65 13.97 -0.43
C HIS A 12 -13.14 12.54 -0.68
N PHE A 13 -12.41 11.77 -1.50
CA PHE A 13 -12.77 10.36 -1.72
C PHE A 13 -12.66 9.50 -0.47
N ILE A 14 -11.67 9.71 0.40
CA ILE A 14 -11.58 9.02 1.70
C ILE A 14 -12.83 9.32 2.53
N THR A 15 -13.27 10.58 2.56
CA THR A 15 -14.47 10.99 3.31
C THR A 15 -15.72 10.30 2.75
N GLN A 16 -15.87 10.26 1.43
CA GLN A 16 -16.97 9.55 0.79
C GLN A 16 -16.90 8.04 1.01
N LEU A 17 -15.71 7.44 0.93
CA LEU A 17 -15.47 6.03 1.22
C LEU A 17 -15.91 5.66 2.65
N GLN A 18 -15.60 6.51 3.61
CA GLN A 18 -16.01 6.36 5.01
C GLN A 18 -17.52 6.53 5.23
N GLN A 19 -18.17 7.34 4.39
CA GLN A 19 -19.62 7.56 4.40
C GLN A 19 -20.38 6.53 3.55
N GLY A 20 -19.67 5.70 2.77
CA GLY A 20 -20.26 4.76 1.83
C GLY A 20 -20.81 5.40 0.56
N ILE A 21 -20.56 6.69 0.30
CA ILE A 21 -21.17 7.45 -0.80
C ILE A 21 -20.21 7.73 -1.97
N ALA A 22 -19.05 7.07 -2.02
CA ALA A 22 -18.17 7.22 -3.18
C ALA A 22 -18.91 6.73 -4.45
N PRO A 23 -18.68 7.33 -5.64
CA PRO A 23 -19.43 6.96 -6.85
C PRO A 23 -19.43 5.46 -7.14
N TRP A 24 -18.30 4.78 -6.94
CA TRP A 24 -18.15 3.33 -7.16
C TRP A 24 -18.53 2.45 -5.95
N GLN A 25 -18.99 3.04 -4.84
CA GLN A 25 -19.59 2.32 -3.71
C GLN A 25 -21.13 2.34 -3.74
N GLN A 26 -21.72 3.11 -4.64
CA GLN A 26 -23.16 3.20 -4.80
C GLN A 26 -23.60 2.27 -5.93
N PRO A 27 -24.72 1.54 -5.78
CA PRO A 27 -25.26 0.74 -6.85
C PRO A 27 -25.71 1.65 -7.99
N LEU A 28 -25.45 1.22 -9.22
CA LEU A 28 -25.93 1.87 -10.42
C LEU A 28 -27.10 1.05 -10.98
N LEU A 29 -28.28 1.65 -11.03
CA LEU A 29 -29.44 1.01 -11.64
C LEU A 29 -29.26 0.89 -13.16
N PRO A 30 -29.64 -0.24 -13.77
CA PRO A 30 -29.57 -0.39 -15.21
C PRO A 30 -30.40 0.67 -15.94
N GLY A 31 -29.91 1.16 -17.08
CA GLY A 31 -30.55 2.21 -17.87
C GLY A 31 -30.39 3.65 -17.37
N TYR A 32 -29.77 3.88 -16.21
CA TYR A 32 -29.54 5.24 -15.67
C TYR A 32 -28.08 5.65 -15.84
N VAL A 33 -27.79 6.63 -16.71
CA VAL A 33 -26.42 7.11 -16.96
C VAL A 33 -26.21 8.48 -16.30
N ARG A 34 -25.26 8.58 -15.35
CA ARG A 34 -24.95 9.82 -14.63
C ARG A 34 -23.55 10.38 -14.92
N SER A 35 -22.81 9.77 -15.85
CA SER A 35 -21.43 10.15 -16.12
C SER A 35 -21.30 11.63 -16.48
N PRO A 36 -20.43 12.39 -15.79
CA PRO A 36 -20.14 13.77 -16.14
C PRO A 36 -19.68 13.91 -17.59
N TYR A 37 -20.22 14.89 -18.31
CA TYR A 37 -19.83 15.16 -19.70
C TYR A 37 -19.80 16.65 -20.02
N ASN A 38 -19.11 17.00 -21.10
CA ASN A 38 -19.07 18.36 -21.61
C ASN A 38 -20.14 18.53 -22.70
N PRO A 39 -21.23 19.29 -22.46
CA PRO A 39 -22.35 19.38 -23.40
C PRO A 39 -22.00 20.09 -24.70
N LYS A 40 -20.94 20.91 -24.72
CA LYS A 40 -20.47 21.56 -25.96
C LYS A 40 -19.81 20.57 -26.92
N THR A 41 -19.10 19.59 -26.39
CA THR A 41 -18.34 18.62 -27.21
C THR A 41 -19.03 17.26 -27.32
N GLY A 42 -20.06 17.00 -26.52
CA GLY A 42 -20.68 15.68 -26.35
C GLY A 42 -19.80 14.65 -25.61
N LYS A 43 -18.54 14.96 -25.30
CA LYS A 43 -17.59 14.01 -24.72
C LYS A 43 -17.77 13.86 -23.21
N SER A 44 -17.84 12.62 -22.75
CA SER A 44 -17.75 12.25 -21.33
C SER A 44 -16.36 12.54 -20.78
N TYR A 45 -16.28 12.94 -19.51
CA TYR A 45 -15.02 12.98 -18.79
C TYR A 45 -14.53 11.55 -18.50
N SER A 46 -13.21 11.39 -18.36
CA SER A 46 -12.58 10.07 -18.18
C SER A 46 -11.67 10.01 -16.95
N GLY A 47 -11.40 8.78 -16.51
CA GLY A 47 -10.52 8.46 -15.38
C GLY A 47 -10.90 9.24 -14.13
N ILE A 48 -9.90 9.86 -13.49
CA ILE A 48 -10.12 10.58 -12.23
C ILE A 48 -11.06 11.77 -12.38
N ASN A 49 -11.13 12.42 -13.56
CA ASN A 49 -12.03 13.56 -13.74
C ASN A 49 -13.50 13.12 -13.73
N ASN A 50 -13.82 11.95 -14.31
CA ASN A 50 -15.16 11.39 -14.23
C ASN A 50 -15.56 11.20 -12.77
N LEU A 51 -14.78 10.42 -12.02
CA LEU A 51 -15.04 10.14 -10.61
C LEU A 51 -15.10 11.42 -9.77
N TRP A 52 -14.17 12.35 -10.01
CA TRP A 52 -14.07 13.60 -9.25
C TRP A 52 -15.29 14.48 -9.46
N LEU A 53 -15.74 14.64 -10.71
CA LEU A 53 -16.92 15.44 -11.02
C LEU A 53 -18.21 14.76 -10.56
N ALA A 54 -18.31 13.43 -10.72
CA ALA A 54 -19.45 12.63 -10.25
C ALA A 54 -19.58 12.64 -8.72
N SER A 55 -18.47 12.79 -8.02
CA SER A 55 -18.44 12.88 -6.55
C SER A 55 -18.85 14.24 -6.00
N GLN A 56 -19.08 15.24 -6.85
CA GLN A 56 -19.53 16.56 -6.39
C GLN A 56 -21.02 16.52 -6.02
N LYS A 57 -21.44 17.49 -5.22
CA LYS A 57 -22.82 17.59 -4.68
C LYS A 57 -23.91 17.89 -5.73
N TYR A 58 -23.56 17.93 -7.02
CA TYR A 58 -24.45 18.35 -8.09
C TYR A 58 -25.11 17.14 -8.75
N THR A 59 -26.33 17.33 -9.23
CA THR A 59 -27.12 16.33 -9.94
C THR A 59 -27.07 16.48 -11.46
N ASP A 60 -26.87 17.71 -11.96
CA ASP A 60 -26.68 17.93 -13.41
C ASP A 60 -25.33 17.33 -13.85
N PRO A 61 -25.29 16.42 -14.85
CA PRO A 61 -24.05 15.79 -15.31
C PRO A 61 -23.20 16.70 -16.21
N ARG A 62 -23.65 17.90 -16.56
CA ARG A 62 -22.97 18.77 -17.52
C ARG A 62 -21.93 19.64 -16.83
N TRP A 63 -20.72 19.67 -17.40
CA TRP A 63 -19.61 20.50 -16.90
C TRP A 63 -18.91 21.27 -18.01
N LEU A 64 -18.81 22.59 -17.85
CA LEU A 64 -18.25 23.52 -18.83
C LEU A 64 -17.19 24.43 -18.21
N THR A 65 -16.20 24.86 -18.99
CA THR A 65 -15.35 25.98 -18.57
C THR A 65 -16.11 27.31 -18.65
N TYR A 66 -15.62 28.34 -17.97
CA TYR A 66 -16.18 29.70 -18.07
C TYR A 66 -16.29 30.18 -19.53
N GLN A 67 -15.22 29.95 -20.31
CA GLN A 67 -15.17 30.33 -21.72
C GLN A 67 -16.21 29.57 -22.55
N GLN A 68 -16.34 28.24 -22.34
CA GLN A 68 -17.31 27.45 -23.08
C GLN A 68 -18.75 27.83 -22.76
N ALA A 69 -19.06 28.19 -21.51
CA ALA A 69 -20.37 28.69 -21.12
C ALA A 69 -20.69 30.01 -21.85
N ASN A 70 -19.75 30.96 -21.86
CA ASN A 70 -19.93 32.24 -22.57
C ASN A 70 -20.10 32.05 -24.08
N GLU A 71 -19.36 31.12 -24.69
CA GLU A 71 -19.50 30.78 -26.11
C GLU A 71 -20.83 30.07 -26.45
N MET A 72 -21.58 29.64 -25.44
CA MET A 72 -22.94 29.10 -25.57
C MET A 72 -24.00 30.13 -25.13
N ASP A 73 -23.62 31.41 -25.03
CA ASP A 73 -24.46 32.51 -24.52
C ASP A 73 -25.03 32.27 -23.10
N CYS A 74 -24.40 31.37 -22.35
CA CYS A 74 -24.74 31.04 -20.98
C CYS A 74 -23.86 31.84 -20.00
N ARG A 75 -24.34 32.06 -18.77
CA ARG A 75 -23.63 32.86 -17.76
C ARG A 75 -23.44 32.08 -16.46
N ILE A 76 -22.23 32.08 -15.92
CA ILE A 76 -21.99 31.53 -14.58
C ILE A 76 -22.68 32.41 -13.53
N LYS A 77 -23.48 31.81 -12.65
CA LYS A 77 -24.14 32.49 -11.53
C LYS A 77 -23.12 33.20 -10.64
N LYS A 78 -23.42 34.42 -10.22
CA LYS A 78 -22.51 35.25 -9.40
C LYS A 78 -22.13 34.53 -8.09
N GLY A 79 -20.84 34.48 -7.78
CA GLY A 79 -20.30 33.88 -6.55
C GLY A 79 -20.11 32.36 -6.58
N MET A 80 -20.45 31.68 -7.69
CA MET A 80 -20.22 30.24 -7.83
C MET A 80 -18.73 29.89 -7.91
N LYS A 81 -18.34 28.79 -7.27
CA LYS A 81 -16.96 28.29 -7.25
C LYS A 81 -16.77 27.20 -8.30
N SER A 82 -15.68 27.29 -9.07
CA SER A 82 -15.29 26.28 -10.05
C SER A 82 -14.71 25.03 -9.38
N THR A 83 -14.84 23.90 -10.05
CA THR A 83 -14.13 22.66 -9.73
C THR A 83 -12.91 22.49 -10.64
N ASN A 84 -11.77 22.10 -10.08
CA ASN A 84 -10.54 21.87 -10.83
C ASN A 84 -10.50 20.43 -11.37
N ILE A 85 -10.25 20.29 -12.67
CA ILE A 85 -9.95 19.02 -13.35
C ILE A 85 -8.51 19.04 -13.87
N ILE A 86 -7.95 17.86 -14.10
CA ILE A 86 -6.60 17.72 -14.68
C ILE A 86 -6.65 17.27 -16.13
N TYR A 87 -5.72 17.75 -16.95
CA TYR A 87 -5.51 17.21 -18.30
C TYR A 87 -4.04 17.35 -18.71
N TRP A 88 -3.62 16.56 -19.70
CA TRP A 88 -2.27 16.59 -20.24
C TRP A 88 -2.25 17.42 -21.51
N LYS A 89 -1.46 18.50 -21.51
CA LYS A 89 -1.23 19.34 -22.69
C LYS A 89 0.03 18.89 -23.39
N HIS A 90 -0.06 18.69 -24.70
CA HIS A 90 1.03 18.18 -25.54
C HIS A 90 1.66 19.28 -26.41
N ASP A 91 1.13 20.50 -26.34
CA ASP A 91 1.47 21.62 -27.20
C ASP A 91 1.36 22.96 -26.45
N GLU A 92 2.07 23.98 -26.91
CA GLU A 92 1.97 25.35 -26.43
C GLU A 92 1.76 26.31 -27.61
N LYS A 93 0.95 27.35 -27.38
CA LYS A 93 0.80 28.43 -28.36
C LYS A 93 2.01 29.35 -28.25
N ILE A 94 2.76 29.49 -29.33
CA ILE A 94 3.84 30.46 -29.47
C ILE A 94 3.42 31.55 -30.45
N SER A 95 3.86 32.78 -30.20
CA SER A 95 3.70 33.89 -31.13
C SER A 95 4.87 33.89 -32.11
N VAL A 96 4.57 33.85 -33.40
CA VAL A 96 5.53 33.93 -34.50
C VAL A 96 5.19 35.17 -35.31
N TYR A 97 6.18 35.98 -35.65
CA TYR A 97 5.97 37.18 -36.46
C TYR A 97 6.28 36.85 -37.92
N ASP A 98 5.45 37.30 -38.85
CA ASP A 98 5.76 37.21 -40.29
C ASP A 98 6.77 38.30 -40.70
N GLU A 99 7.24 38.23 -41.95
CA GLU A 99 8.22 39.16 -42.52
C GLU A 99 7.71 40.62 -42.57
N ASN A 100 6.40 40.82 -42.44
CA ASN A 100 5.74 42.12 -42.38
C ASN A 100 5.47 42.60 -40.94
N GLY A 101 5.93 41.86 -39.92
CA GLY A 101 5.76 42.19 -38.51
C GLY A 101 4.40 41.83 -37.92
N ASN A 102 3.54 41.10 -38.63
CA ASN A 102 2.26 40.66 -38.09
C ASN A 102 2.44 39.42 -37.20
N LYS A 103 1.76 39.42 -36.06
CA LYS A 103 1.81 38.36 -35.06
C LYS A 103 0.83 37.24 -35.41
N HIS A 104 1.35 36.04 -35.63
CA HIS A 104 0.59 34.79 -35.82
C HIS A 104 0.78 33.86 -34.62
N GLU A 105 -0.24 33.10 -34.24
CA GLU A 105 -0.13 32.05 -33.22
C GLU A 105 0.13 30.69 -33.88
N LYS A 106 1.18 29.98 -33.45
CA LYS A 106 1.47 28.61 -33.89
C LYS A 106 1.49 27.67 -32.70
N LEU A 107 0.98 26.45 -32.87
CA LEU A 107 1.11 25.38 -31.86
C LEU A 107 2.48 24.72 -31.99
N LYS A 108 3.27 24.78 -30.92
CA LYS A 108 4.54 24.09 -30.79
C LYS A 108 4.35 22.85 -29.89
N PRO A 109 4.64 21.63 -30.36
CA PRO A 109 4.62 20.45 -29.52
C PRO A 109 5.59 20.60 -28.33
N LEU A 110 5.13 20.22 -27.14
CA LEU A 110 5.96 20.15 -25.94
C LEU A 110 6.84 18.90 -25.99
N SER A 111 8.10 19.04 -25.56
CA SER A 111 9.05 17.91 -25.50
C SER A 111 8.60 16.82 -24.52
N GLU A 112 7.81 17.18 -23.52
CA GLU A 112 7.13 16.28 -22.58
C GLU A 112 5.71 16.82 -22.31
N PRO A 113 4.69 15.93 -22.20
CA PRO A 113 3.34 16.35 -21.82
C PRO A 113 3.34 17.02 -20.45
N ARG A 114 2.70 18.19 -20.35
CA ARG A 114 2.58 18.92 -19.09
C ARG A 114 1.18 18.78 -18.52
N LEU A 115 1.08 18.53 -17.23
CA LEU A 115 -0.20 18.49 -16.53
C LEU A 115 -0.72 19.92 -16.31
N PHE A 116 -1.93 20.20 -16.78
CA PHE A 116 -2.64 21.45 -16.56
C PHE A 116 -3.89 21.24 -15.72
N LEU A 117 -4.26 22.29 -14.98
CA LEU A 117 -5.54 22.38 -14.28
C LEU A 117 -6.48 23.24 -15.12
N ALA A 118 -7.68 22.72 -15.40
CA ALA A 118 -8.78 23.52 -15.94
C ALA A 118 -9.85 23.70 -14.86
N LYS A 119 -10.51 24.86 -14.89
CA LYS A 119 -11.64 25.20 -14.04
C LYS A 119 -12.93 24.95 -14.80
N VAL A 120 -13.77 24.08 -14.28
CA VAL A 120 -15.10 23.78 -14.82
C VAL A 120 -16.19 24.11 -13.81
N PHE A 121 -17.37 24.41 -14.31
CA PHE A 121 -18.58 24.72 -13.56
C PHE A 121 -19.65 23.70 -13.95
N ASN A 122 -20.38 23.23 -12.96
CA ASN A 122 -21.51 22.33 -13.16
C ASN A 122 -22.70 23.08 -13.77
N GLY A 123 -23.56 22.40 -14.54
CA GLY A 123 -24.76 22.98 -15.14
C GLY A 123 -25.67 23.72 -14.16
N GLU A 124 -25.80 23.26 -12.92
CA GLU A 124 -26.58 23.95 -11.88
C GLU A 124 -26.01 25.34 -11.51
N GLN A 125 -24.75 25.60 -11.84
CA GLN A 125 -24.05 26.87 -11.59
C GLN A 125 -24.16 27.86 -12.76
N ILE A 126 -24.85 27.50 -13.85
CA ILE A 126 -24.89 28.25 -15.11
C ILE A 126 -26.34 28.61 -15.45
N ASP A 127 -26.59 29.90 -15.67
CA ASP A 127 -27.85 30.42 -16.20
C ASP A 127 -27.84 30.36 -17.74
N GLY A 128 -28.99 30.05 -18.33
CA GLY A 128 -29.18 30.03 -19.79
C GLY A 128 -28.83 28.71 -20.46
N LEU A 129 -28.44 27.66 -19.72
CA LEU A 129 -28.27 26.34 -20.30
C LEU A 129 -29.62 25.78 -20.78
N PRO A 130 -29.66 25.13 -21.96
CA PRO A 130 -30.83 24.39 -22.40
C PRO A 130 -31.28 23.36 -21.34
N PRO A 131 -32.57 22.99 -21.28
CA PRO A 131 -33.04 21.89 -20.44
C PRO A 131 -32.20 20.62 -20.69
N LEU A 132 -31.94 19.85 -19.63
CA LEU A 132 -31.24 18.58 -19.77
C LEU A 132 -32.14 17.60 -20.53
N GLU A 133 -31.74 17.24 -21.74
CA GLU A 133 -32.44 16.20 -22.49
C GLU A 133 -32.18 14.83 -21.84
N PRO A 134 -33.23 14.01 -21.62
CA PRO A 134 -33.05 12.66 -21.14
C PRO A 134 -32.24 11.86 -22.16
N ARG A 135 -31.14 11.24 -21.73
CA ARG A 135 -30.40 10.33 -22.61
C ARG A 135 -31.29 9.16 -23.02
N PRO A 136 -31.25 8.74 -24.29
CA PRO A 136 -31.96 7.54 -24.72
C PRO A 136 -31.45 6.33 -23.93
N ILE A 137 -32.36 5.65 -23.25
CA ILE A 137 -32.07 4.40 -22.55
C ILE A 137 -31.88 3.32 -23.62
N LEU A 138 -30.73 2.65 -23.61
CA LEU A 138 -30.49 1.51 -24.50
C LEU A 138 -31.48 0.38 -24.16
N SER A 139 -32.11 -0.21 -25.17
CA SER A 139 -33.00 -1.36 -24.96
C SER A 139 -32.25 -2.53 -24.36
N GLU A 140 -32.95 -3.41 -23.63
CA GLU A 140 -32.34 -4.61 -23.07
C GLU A 140 -31.63 -5.46 -24.13
N GLU A 141 -32.21 -5.57 -25.33
CA GLU A 141 -31.59 -6.35 -26.41
C GLU A 141 -30.22 -5.75 -26.81
N ILE A 142 -30.14 -4.43 -26.95
CA ILE A 142 -28.89 -3.75 -27.34
C ILE A 142 -27.84 -3.89 -26.23
N ARG A 143 -28.24 -3.68 -24.96
CA ARG A 143 -27.32 -3.77 -23.81
C ARG A 143 -26.70 -5.17 -23.70
N TYR A 144 -27.53 -6.20 -23.79
CA TYR A 144 -27.08 -7.58 -23.67
C TYR A 144 -26.31 -8.05 -24.91
N ALA A 145 -26.70 -7.64 -26.13
CA ALA A 145 -25.95 -7.96 -27.34
C ALA A 145 -24.53 -7.39 -27.31
N ARG A 146 -24.35 -6.16 -26.79
CA ARG A 146 -23.04 -5.57 -26.56
C ARG A 146 -22.23 -6.35 -25.53
N ALA A 147 -22.82 -6.67 -24.37
CA ALA A 147 -22.14 -7.45 -23.34
C ALA A 147 -21.70 -8.85 -23.83
N GLU A 148 -22.55 -9.55 -24.57
CA GLU A 148 -22.22 -10.84 -25.19
C GLU A 148 -21.11 -10.70 -26.24
N THR A 149 -21.16 -9.64 -27.06
CA THR A 149 -20.12 -9.34 -28.04
C THR A 149 -18.77 -9.15 -27.37
N LEU A 150 -18.73 -8.41 -26.25
CA LEU A 150 -17.52 -8.19 -25.47
C LEU A 150 -16.95 -9.49 -24.90
N LEU A 151 -17.80 -10.33 -24.29
CA LEU A 151 -17.39 -11.62 -23.76
C LEU A 151 -16.88 -12.54 -24.86
N ALA A 152 -17.58 -12.64 -25.99
CA ALA A 152 -17.16 -13.46 -27.12
C ALA A 152 -15.86 -12.96 -27.76
N SER A 153 -15.77 -11.66 -28.05
CA SER A 153 -14.58 -11.05 -28.67
C SER A 153 -13.36 -11.03 -27.75
N SER A 154 -13.54 -11.18 -26.44
CA SER A 154 -12.42 -11.30 -25.51
C SER A 154 -11.59 -12.56 -25.71
N GLY A 155 -12.19 -13.63 -26.24
CA GLY A 155 -11.57 -14.96 -26.30
C GLY A 155 -11.28 -15.55 -24.92
N ALA A 156 -11.83 -14.97 -23.84
CA ALA A 156 -11.63 -15.47 -22.50
C ALA A 156 -12.30 -16.84 -22.34
N LYS A 157 -11.60 -17.78 -21.70
CA LYS A 157 -12.20 -19.08 -21.36
C LYS A 157 -13.24 -18.85 -20.28
N ILE A 158 -14.47 -19.31 -20.50
CA ILE A 158 -15.57 -19.18 -19.54
C ILE A 158 -15.98 -20.57 -19.06
N ASP A 159 -15.79 -20.84 -17.78
CA ASP A 159 -16.26 -22.04 -17.09
C ASP A 159 -17.55 -21.70 -16.33
N SER A 160 -18.69 -22.15 -16.87
CA SER A 160 -20.01 -21.97 -16.25
C SER A 160 -20.42 -23.25 -15.52
N GLY A 161 -20.56 -23.19 -14.19
CA GLY A 161 -20.87 -24.36 -13.36
C GLY A 161 -21.84 -24.06 -12.22
N ASP A 162 -22.30 -25.09 -11.51
CA ASP A 162 -23.08 -24.93 -10.27
C ASP A 162 -22.16 -24.40 -9.16
N ARG A 163 -22.10 -23.08 -9.04
CA ARG A 163 -21.29 -22.37 -8.04
C ARG A 163 -22.04 -21.14 -7.54
N ASN A 164 -21.66 -20.63 -6.37
CA ASN A 164 -22.40 -19.55 -5.74
C ASN A 164 -21.94 -18.15 -6.22
N HIS A 165 -20.67 -17.99 -6.62
CA HIS A 165 -20.09 -16.67 -6.94
C HIS A 165 -19.24 -16.69 -8.23
N ALA A 166 -19.05 -15.50 -8.83
CA ALA A 166 -18.19 -15.27 -9.98
C ALA A 166 -16.78 -14.84 -9.54
N PHE A 167 -15.74 -15.32 -10.24
CA PHE A 167 -14.33 -14.93 -10.02
C PHE A 167 -13.46 -15.25 -11.25
N TYR A 168 -12.30 -14.61 -11.36
CA TYR A 168 -11.27 -14.89 -12.37
C TYR A 168 -10.11 -15.74 -11.82
N ARG A 169 -9.77 -16.83 -12.52
CA ARG A 169 -8.58 -17.65 -12.26
C ARG A 169 -7.39 -17.14 -13.06
N GLY A 170 -6.47 -16.46 -12.38
CA GLY A 170 -5.21 -15.95 -12.95
C GLY A 170 -4.15 -17.03 -13.20
N GLY A 171 -2.96 -16.58 -13.61
CA GLY A 171 -1.84 -17.48 -13.97
C GLY A 171 -2.12 -18.27 -15.25
N ASP A 172 -1.59 -19.49 -15.33
CA ASP A 172 -1.68 -20.33 -16.53
C ASP A 172 -3.11 -20.84 -16.83
N ILE A 173 -4.01 -20.78 -15.85
CA ILE A 173 -5.41 -21.23 -16.00
C ILE A 173 -6.19 -20.26 -16.89
N ASP A 174 -6.00 -18.96 -16.66
CA ASP A 174 -6.57 -17.84 -17.43
C ASP A 174 -8.06 -18.02 -17.81
N THR A 175 -8.92 -18.25 -16.81
CA THR A 175 -10.34 -18.63 -17.02
C THR A 175 -11.28 -17.81 -16.12
N LEU A 176 -12.38 -17.33 -16.68
CA LEU A 176 -13.50 -16.72 -15.95
C LEU A 176 -14.41 -17.85 -15.47
N CYS A 177 -14.65 -17.92 -14.16
CA CYS A 177 -15.56 -18.88 -13.57
C CYS A 177 -16.84 -18.17 -13.15
N LEU A 178 -17.96 -18.57 -13.76
CA LEU A 178 -19.26 -17.92 -13.55
C LEU A 178 -20.29 -18.95 -13.03
N PRO A 179 -21.21 -18.56 -12.12
CA PRO A 179 -22.43 -19.30 -11.87
C PRO A 179 -23.25 -19.48 -13.15
N LYS A 180 -24.12 -20.49 -13.17
CA LYS A 180 -25.06 -20.65 -14.27
C LYS A 180 -25.95 -19.41 -14.36
N ARG A 181 -26.31 -19.00 -15.59
CA ARG A 181 -27.14 -17.82 -15.84
C ARG A 181 -28.44 -17.81 -15.03
N GLN A 182 -29.04 -18.97 -14.79
CA GLN A 182 -30.27 -19.15 -14.04
C GLN A 182 -30.13 -18.89 -12.53
N GLN A 183 -28.90 -18.86 -11.99
CA GLN A 183 -28.63 -18.58 -10.58
C GLN A 183 -28.56 -17.08 -10.27
N PHE A 184 -28.59 -16.22 -11.29
CA PHE A 184 -28.62 -14.77 -11.11
C PHE A 184 -30.06 -14.27 -11.11
N ASP A 185 -30.35 -13.31 -10.21
CA ASP A 185 -31.68 -12.68 -10.11
C ASP A 185 -32.09 -11.93 -11.39
N SER A 186 -31.12 -11.51 -12.20
CA SER A 186 -31.37 -10.83 -13.48
C SER A 186 -30.23 -11.04 -14.48
N LYS A 187 -30.52 -10.83 -15.78
CA LYS A 187 -29.50 -10.80 -16.85
C LYS A 187 -28.50 -9.67 -16.65
N ASP A 188 -28.95 -8.51 -16.17
CA ASP A 188 -28.08 -7.38 -15.83
C ASP A 188 -27.04 -7.80 -14.76
N SER A 189 -27.47 -8.48 -13.70
CA SER A 189 -26.57 -9.00 -12.65
C SER A 189 -25.56 -10.00 -13.20
N PHE A 190 -25.99 -10.90 -14.10
CA PHE A 190 -25.08 -11.84 -14.77
C PHE A 190 -23.99 -11.11 -15.58
N TYR A 191 -24.37 -10.18 -16.46
CA TYR A 191 -23.40 -9.47 -17.30
C TYR A 191 -22.51 -8.54 -16.49
N ALA A 192 -23.05 -7.88 -15.46
CA ALA A 192 -22.25 -7.05 -14.56
C ALA A 192 -21.17 -7.88 -13.85
N ALA A 193 -21.52 -9.07 -13.34
CA ALA A 193 -20.55 -10.00 -12.75
C ALA A 193 -19.53 -10.51 -13.78
N ALA A 194 -19.98 -10.94 -14.95
CA ALA A 194 -19.10 -11.43 -16.01
C ALA A 194 -18.08 -10.38 -16.47
N LEU A 195 -18.52 -9.12 -16.63
CA LEU A 195 -17.65 -8.02 -17.04
C LEU A 195 -16.73 -7.53 -15.91
N HIS A 196 -17.13 -7.69 -14.64
CA HIS A 196 -16.23 -7.49 -13.49
C HIS A 196 -15.06 -8.47 -13.54
N GLU A 197 -15.35 -9.76 -13.74
CA GLU A 197 -14.31 -10.79 -13.87
C GLU A 197 -13.48 -10.62 -15.13
N LEU A 198 -14.09 -10.17 -16.23
CA LEU A 198 -13.34 -9.79 -17.42
C LEU A 198 -12.37 -8.63 -17.12
N GLY A 199 -12.76 -7.70 -16.25
CA GLY A 199 -11.90 -6.64 -15.72
C GLY A 199 -10.64 -7.21 -15.04
N HIS A 200 -10.81 -8.20 -14.17
CA HIS A 200 -9.69 -8.94 -13.56
C HIS A 200 -8.87 -9.70 -14.61
N TRP A 201 -9.53 -10.38 -15.55
CA TRP A 201 -8.89 -11.08 -16.65
C TRP A 201 -7.94 -10.16 -17.42
N THR A 202 -8.30 -8.92 -17.74
CA THR A 202 -7.38 -8.01 -18.46
C THR A 202 -6.02 -7.80 -17.77
N GLY A 203 -5.89 -8.10 -16.48
CA GLY A 203 -4.65 -7.95 -15.71
C GLY A 203 -3.55 -8.96 -16.03
N HIS A 204 -3.86 -10.06 -16.72
CA HIS A 204 -2.87 -11.08 -17.07
C HIS A 204 -1.70 -10.56 -17.90
N SER A 205 -0.58 -11.27 -17.82
CA SER A 205 0.70 -10.88 -18.42
C SER A 205 0.66 -10.70 -19.95
N SER A 206 -0.25 -11.40 -20.65
CA SER A 206 -0.45 -11.27 -22.10
C SER A 206 -1.34 -10.10 -22.52
N ARG A 207 -1.89 -9.33 -21.57
CA ARG A 207 -2.88 -8.27 -21.82
C ARG A 207 -2.39 -6.92 -21.27
N LEU A 208 -3.05 -6.37 -20.26
CA LEU A 208 -2.62 -5.11 -19.63
C LEU A 208 -1.46 -5.31 -18.65
N ASN A 209 -1.05 -6.56 -18.40
CA ASN A 209 0.12 -6.94 -17.62
C ASN A 209 0.21 -6.16 -16.30
N ARG A 210 -0.90 -6.17 -15.55
CA ARG A 210 -0.97 -5.54 -14.24
C ARG A 210 -0.38 -6.51 -13.21
N ASP A 211 0.22 -5.94 -12.17
CA ASP A 211 0.69 -6.71 -11.03
C ASP A 211 -0.52 -7.17 -10.22
N ILE A 212 -0.98 -8.39 -10.46
CA ILE A 212 -2.16 -8.99 -9.83
C ILE A 212 -1.78 -10.18 -8.92
N ILE A 213 -0.49 -10.48 -8.80
CA ILE A 213 0.03 -11.60 -8.00
C ILE A 213 0.23 -11.10 -6.57
N TYR A 214 -0.89 -10.90 -5.88
CA TYR A 214 -0.90 -10.49 -4.49
C TYR A 214 -1.77 -11.46 -3.67
N PRO A 215 -1.32 -11.86 -2.47
CA PRO A 215 -2.17 -12.64 -1.57
C PRO A 215 -3.48 -11.92 -1.31
N ILE A 216 -4.59 -12.65 -1.28
CA ILE A 216 -5.91 -12.13 -0.94
C ILE A 216 -5.82 -11.44 0.43
N GLY A 217 -6.50 -10.30 0.60
CA GLY A 217 -6.45 -9.49 1.82
C GLY A 217 -5.20 -8.61 1.97
N SER A 218 -4.18 -8.74 1.12
CA SER A 218 -3.04 -7.82 1.12
C SER A 218 -3.40 -6.44 0.56
N LEU A 219 -2.61 -5.42 0.92
CA LEU A 219 -2.75 -4.07 0.33
C LEU A 219 -2.51 -4.04 -1.18
N GLY A 220 -1.69 -4.97 -1.69
CA GLY A 220 -1.49 -5.15 -3.14
C GLY A 220 -2.76 -5.66 -3.82
N TYR A 221 -3.41 -6.66 -3.23
CA TYR A 221 -4.67 -7.19 -3.73
C TYR A 221 -5.80 -6.16 -3.64
N ALA A 222 -5.87 -5.41 -2.53
CA ALA A 222 -6.83 -4.31 -2.38
C ALA A 222 -6.68 -3.22 -3.46
N LYS A 223 -5.44 -2.95 -3.91
CA LYS A 223 -5.18 -2.04 -5.04
C LYS A 223 -5.73 -2.56 -6.36
N GLU A 224 -5.63 -3.86 -6.62
CA GLU A 224 -6.24 -4.46 -7.83
C GLU A 224 -7.76 -4.43 -7.73
N LYS A 225 -8.34 -4.82 -6.59
CA LYS A 225 -9.79 -4.70 -6.36
C LYS A 225 -10.29 -3.27 -6.57
N LEU A 226 -9.56 -2.25 -6.12
CA LEU A 226 -9.92 -0.84 -6.37
C LEU A 226 -9.99 -0.52 -7.88
N ARG A 227 -9.02 -0.99 -8.67
CA ARG A 227 -8.96 -0.77 -10.12
C ARG A 227 -10.11 -1.45 -10.84
N THR A 228 -10.34 -2.73 -10.56
CA THR A 228 -11.40 -3.50 -11.23
C THR A 228 -12.79 -3.08 -10.79
N THR A 229 -12.96 -2.67 -9.54
CA THR A 229 -14.23 -2.10 -9.03
C THR A 229 -14.57 -0.80 -9.77
N ILE A 230 -13.62 0.14 -9.85
CA ILE A 230 -13.84 1.39 -10.60
C ILE A 230 -14.07 1.08 -12.09
N ALA A 231 -13.33 0.15 -12.69
CA ALA A 231 -13.51 -0.23 -14.08
C ALA A 231 -14.91 -0.81 -14.33
N SER A 232 -15.40 -1.66 -13.43
CA SER A 232 -16.73 -2.27 -13.52
C SER A 232 -17.83 -1.23 -13.43
N PHE A 233 -17.69 -0.26 -12.53
CA PHE A 233 -18.58 0.89 -12.47
C PHE A 233 -18.61 1.66 -13.81
N LEU A 234 -17.44 1.97 -14.38
CA LEU A 234 -17.35 2.69 -15.65
C LEU A 234 -17.89 1.89 -16.85
N ILE A 235 -17.68 0.58 -16.90
CA ILE A 235 -18.21 -0.31 -17.94
C ILE A 235 -19.72 -0.46 -17.80
N GLY A 236 -20.21 -0.60 -16.56
CA GLY A 236 -21.64 -0.67 -16.25
C GLY A 236 -22.40 0.58 -16.69
N GLU A 237 -21.79 1.77 -16.52
CA GLU A 237 -22.32 3.03 -17.06
C GLU A 237 -22.34 3.03 -18.60
N GLU A 238 -21.23 2.65 -19.25
CA GLU A 238 -21.07 2.68 -20.71
C GLU A 238 -22.05 1.73 -21.43
N LEU A 239 -22.29 0.56 -20.85
CA LEU A 239 -23.21 -0.44 -21.40
C LEU A 239 -24.65 -0.29 -20.88
N SER A 240 -24.86 0.61 -19.91
CA SER A 240 -26.15 0.81 -19.23
C SER A 240 -26.71 -0.46 -18.56
N ILE A 241 -25.86 -1.45 -18.23
CA ILE A 241 -26.25 -2.72 -17.57
C ILE A 241 -26.27 -2.61 -16.03
N GLY A 242 -25.86 -1.48 -15.48
CA GLY A 242 -25.78 -1.27 -14.04
C GLY A 242 -24.51 -1.84 -13.42
N TYR A 243 -24.39 -1.68 -12.10
CA TYR A 243 -23.24 -2.12 -11.31
C TYR A 243 -23.67 -2.32 -9.85
N ASP A 244 -23.23 -3.41 -9.23
CA ASP A 244 -23.45 -3.72 -7.82
C ASP A 244 -22.13 -3.75 -7.02
N PRO A 245 -21.95 -2.86 -6.02
CA PRO A 245 -20.77 -2.81 -5.17
C PRO A 245 -20.70 -3.87 -4.05
N VAL A 246 -21.74 -4.70 -3.84
CA VAL A 246 -21.87 -5.60 -2.66
C VAL A 246 -20.62 -6.44 -2.39
N ASN A 247 -19.92 -6.91 -3.43
CA ASN A 247 -18.74 -7.76 -3.29
C ASN A 247 -17.44 -7.03 -2.87
N ASN A 248 -17.46 -5.70 -2.73
CA ASN A 248 -16.24 -4.91 -2.51
C ASN A 248 -16.18 -4.13 -1.18
N VAL A 249 -17.21 -4.23 -0.33
CA VAL A 249 -17.29 -3.50 0.97
C VAL A 249 -16.15 -3.88 1.92
N SER A 250 -15.69 -5.14 1.88
CA SER A 250 -14.59 -5.67 2.70
C SER A 250 -13.25 -4.96 2.46
N TYR A 251 -13.04 -4.38 1.28
CA TYR A 251 -11.78 -3.72 0.91
C TYR A 251 -11.75 -2.22 1.20
N VAL A 252 -12.87 -1.61 1.60
CA VAL A 252 -12.98 -0.15 1.81
C VAL A 252 -11.94 0.36 2.81
N SER A 253 -11.72 -0.36 3.91
CA SER A 253 -10.72 0.04 4.92
C SER A 253 -9.30 -0.01 4.35
N SER A 254 -8.99 -1.04 3.55
CA SER A 254 -7.70 -1.15 2.84
C SER A 254 -7.53 -0.06 1.78
N TRP A 255 -8.59 0.32 1.06
CA TRP A 255 -8.53 1.41 0.08
C TRP A 255 -8.26 2.76 0.75
N ILE A 256 -8.91 3.02 1.88
CA ILE A 256 -8.66 4.22 2.70
C ILE A 256 -7.19 4.23 3.14
N GLU A 257 -6.67 3.13 3.67
CA GLU A 257 -5.27 3.03 4.08
C GLU A 257 -4.31 3.27 2.90
N VAL A 258 -4.56 2.63 1.76
CA VAL A 258 -3.78 2.78 0.54
C VAL A 258 -3.74 4.25 0.06
N MET A 259 -4.87 4.94 0.13
CA MET A 259 -5.00 6.36 -0.25
C MET A 259 -4.38 7.32 0.78
N GLN A 260 -4.47 7.00 2.08
CA GLN A 260 -3.82 7.76 3.15
C GLN A 260 -2.28 7.66 3.04
N ASN A 261 -1.77 6.47 2.75
CA ASN A 261 -0.34 6.21 2.55
C ASN A 261 0.19 6.87 1.28
N ASN A 262 -0.61 6.93 0.21
CA ASN A 262 -0.24 7.57 -1.05
C ASN A 262 -1.42 8.30 -1.71
N PRO A 263 -1.51 9.64 -1.57
CA PRO A 263 -2.56 10.45 -2.20
C PRO A 263 -2.56 10.46 -3.74
N LYS A 264 -1.58 9.83 -4.40
CA LYS A 264 -1.60 9.65 -5.87
C LYS A 264 -2.23 8.32 -6.28
N GLU A 265 -2.57 7.44 -5.34
CA GLU A 265 -3.01 6.09 -5.67
C GLU A 265 -4.40 6.06 -6.29
N ILE A 266 -5.34 6.89 -5.85
CA ILE A 266 -6.67 6.98 -6.50
C ILE A 266 -6.57 7.46 -7.95
N PHE A 267 -5.62 8.35 -8.25
CA PHE A 267 -5.35 8.80 -9.62
C PHE A 267 -4.81 7.67 -10.49
N ARG A 268 -3.90 6.85 -9.95
CA ARG A 268 -3.38 5.66 -10.63
C ARG A 268 -4.46 4.61 -10.82
N ALA A 269 -5.28 4.37 -9.80
CA ALA A 269 -6.37 3.42 -9.86
C ALA A 269 -7.40 3.82 -10.91
N ALA A 270 -7.82 5.09 -10.94
CA ALA A 270 -8.74 5.60 -11.94
C ALA A 270 -8.14 5.58 -13.36
N PHE A 271 -6.84 5.83 -13.51
CA PHE A 271 -6.14 5.73 -14.80
C PHE A 271 -6.08 4.28 -15.31
N GLU A 272 -5.72 3.33 -14.45
CA GLU A 272 -5.70 1.90 -14.81
C GLU A 272 -7.12 1.36 -15.05
N ALA A 273 -8.11 1.81 -14.28
CA ALA A 273 -9.52 1.47 -14.51
C ALA A 273 -10.02 1.95 -15.87
N GLU A 274 -9.64 3.16 -16.29
CA GLU A 274 -9.95 3.68 -17.63
C GLU A 274 -9.29 2.82 -18.72
N LYS A 275 -8.06 2.35 -18.51
CA LYS A 275 -7.41 1.41 -19.44
C LYS A 275 -8.16 0.08 -19.52
N ILE A 276 -8.62 -0.47 -18.40
CA ILE A 276 -9.42 -1.71 -18.36
C ILE A 276 -10.70 -1.50 -19.17
N LYS A 277 -11.44 -0.42 -18.89
CA LYS A 277 -12.65 -0.06 -19.63
C LYS A 277 -12.37 0.03 -21.13
N ASN A 278 -11.37 0.83 -21.53
CA ASN A 278 -11.04 1.04 -22.94
C ASN A 278 -10.57 -0.24 -23.64
N PHE A 279 -9.82 -1.10 -22.94
CA PHE A 279 -9.42 -2.39 -23.47
C PHE A 279 -10.63 -3.28 -23.75
N ILE A 280 -11.54 -3.41 -22.77
CA ILE A 280 -12.74 -4.23 -22.91
C ILE A 280 -13.65 -3.66 -23.98
N ILE A 281 -14.05 -2.39 -23.89
CA ILE A 281 -14.93 -1.75 -24.88
C ILE A 281 -14.32 -1.78 -26.28
N GLY A 282 -12.99 -1.67 -26.39
CA GLY A 282 -12.27 -1.79 -27.65
C GLY A 282 -12.45 -3.14 -28.37
N LEU A 283 -12.83 -4.21 -27.66
CA LEU A 283 -13.10 -5.53 -28.25
C LEU A 283 -14.32 -5.54 -29.19
N GLU A 284 -15.25 -4.58 -29.07
CA GLU A 284 -16.39 -4.44 -30.00
C GLU A 284 -15.91 -4.11 -31.42
N ASN A 285 -14.78 -3.40 -31.55
CA ASN A 285 -14.26 -2.92 -32.83
C ASN A 285 -13.38 -3.95 -33.56
N ILE A 286 -13.01 -5.06 -32.91
CA ILE A 286 -12.14 -6.09 -33.52
C ILE A 286 -12.90 -6.87 -34.61
N LYS A 287 -14.21 -7.10 -34.45
CA LYS A 287 -15.02 -7.78 -35.47
C LYS A 287 -15.31 -6.94 -36.72
N ALA A 288 -15.34 -5.60 -36.62
CA ALA A 288 -15.53 -4.76 -37.80
C ALA A 288 -14.35 -4.92 -38.79
N ILE A 289 -13.14 -5.11 -38.27
CA ILE A 289 -11.92 -5.29 -39.06
C ILE A 289 -11.84 -6.69 -39.68
N ASP A 290 -12.29 -7.74 -38.97
CA ASP A 290 -12.25 -9.11 -39.50
C ASP A 290 -13.40 -9.42 -40.48
N VAL A 291 -14.59 -8.83 -40.29
CA VAL A 291 -15.71 -8.95 -41.23
C VAL A 291 -15.45 -8.13 -42.52
N GLU A 292 -14.81 -6.96 -42.43
CA GLU A 292 -14.36 -6.20 -43.61
C GLU A 292 -13.20 -6.90 -44.35
N ARG A 293 -12.33 -7.62 -43.63
CA ARG A 293 -11.24 -8.41 -44.25
C ARG A 293 -11.71 -9.64 -45.01
N GLU A 294 -12.77 -10.30 -44.55
CA GLU A 294 -13.34 -11.47 -45.24
C GLU A 294 -14.22 -11.08 -46.44
N SER A 295 -14.81 -9.88 -46.46
CA SER A 295 -15.69 -9.41 -47.54
C SER A 295 -15.00 -8.52 -48.59
N SER A 296 -13.74 -8.13 -48.39
CA SER A 296 -12.96 -7.30 -49.34
C SER A 296 -12.03 -8.09 -50.28
N VAL A 297 -12.06 -9.42 -50.23
CA VAL A 297 -11.52 -10.25 -51.31
C VAL A 297 -12.53 -10.17 -52.46
N PHE A 298 -12.16 -9.45 -53.54
CA PHE A 298 -12.94 -9.15 -54.77
C PHE A 298 -13.74 -7.83 -54.76
N VAL A 299 -13.07 -6.70 -55.01
CA VAL A 299 -13.05 -5.96 -56.30
C VAL A 299 -12.26 -4.67 -56.11
N ASN A 300 -11.46 -4.35 -57.13
CA ASN A 300 -10.45 -3.31 -57.16
C ASN A 300 -11.00 -1.87 -57.30
N LYS A 301 -10.15 -0.95 -56.79
CA LYS A 301 -9.84 0.42 -57.23
C LYS A 301 -10.61 1.63 -56.66
N ASP A 302 -9.74 2.55 -56.25
CA ASP A 302 -9.87 3.98 -55.97
C ASP A 302 -10.49 4.39 -54.63
N HIS A 303 -9.62 4.68 -53.66
CA HIS A 303 -9.55 6.03 -53.07
C HIS A 303 -8.25 6.25 -52.26
N LYS A 304 -7.70 7.45 -52.41
CA LYS A 304 -6.40 7.98 -51.92
C LYS A 304 -6.12 7.73 -50.43
N LEU A 305 -4.94 7.18 -50.13
CA LEU A 305 -4.31 7.20 -48.80
C LEU A 305 -3.08 8.13 -48.82
N ASP A 306 -3.04 9.00 -47.82
CA ASP A 306 -2.00 10.01 -47.61
C ASP A 306 -0.69 9.33 -47.15
N ASN A 307 0.41 9.70 -47.81
CA ASN A 307 1.69 8.99 -47.78
C ASN A 307 2.65 9.62 -46.76
N THR A 308 3.09 8.88 -45.74
CA THR A 308 4.35 9.18 -45.02
C THR A 308 5.08 7.90 -44.62
N GLU A 309 5.78 7.29 -45.58
CA GLU A 309 6.71 6.18 -45.29
C GLU A 309 7.84 6.61 -44.33
N LYS A 310 8.28 5.69 -43.46
CA LYS A 310 9.25 5.91 -42.37
C LYS A 310 10.51 5.07 -42.56
N ILE A 311 11.70 5.64 -42.30
CA ILE A 311 12.98 4.93 -42.20
C ILE A 311 13.32 4.78 -40.72
N PHE A 312 13.36 3.54 -40.22
CA PHE A 312 13.68 3.28 -38.82
C PHE A 312 15.20 3.36 -38.56
N LEU A 313 15.56 3.80 -37.36
CA LEU A 313 16.92 4.02 -36.88
C LEU A 313 17.17 3.20 -35.61
N ASN A 314 18.35 2.60 -35.50
CA ASN A 314 18.79 1.87 -34.32
C ASN A 314 19.56 2.81 -33.38
N VAL A 315 18.83 3.52 -32.50
CA VAL A 315 19.38 4.54 -31.60
C VAL A 315 19.46 3.98 -30.16
N PRO A 316 20.66 3.81 -29.59
CA PRO A 316 20.83 3.45 -28.18
C PRO A 316 20.17 4.46 -27.23
N TYR A 317 19.61 4.00 -26.11
CA TYR A 317 18.83 4.86 -25.20
C TYR A 317 19.60 6.09 -24.69
N TYR A 318 20.91 5.98 -24.43
CA TYR A 318 21.75 7.10 -24.01
C TYR A 318 22.01 8.14 -25.11
N GLN A 319 21.88 7.76 -26.39
CA GLN A 319 22.02 8.63 -27.56
C GLN A 319 20.67 9.17 -28.06
N LYS A 320 19.57 8.88 -27.36
CA LYS A 320 18.22 9.29 -27.76
C LYS A 320 18.08 10.81 -27.89
N GLU A 321 18.70 11.59 -27.00
CA GLU A 321 18.66 13.05 -27.05
C GLU A 321 19.50 13.61 -28.19
N GLU A 322 20.57 12.91 -28.58
CA GLU A 322 21.41 13.26 -29.72
C GLU A 322 20.70 12.96 -31.04
N ALA A 323 20.15 11.76 -31.22
CA ALA A 323 19.36 11.39 -32.39
C ALA A 323 18.12 12.29 -32.55
N LYS A 324 17.46 12.64 -31.44
CA LYS A 324 16.34 13.58 -31.41
C LYS A 324 16.75 14.99 -31.84
N LYS A 325 17.93 15.48 -31.42
CA LYS A 325 18.48 16.76 -31.89
C LYS A 325 18.75 16.76 -33.39
N LEU A 326 19.18 15.62 -33.94
CA LEU A 326 19.44 15.46 -35.37
C LEU A 326 18.16 15.22 -36.20
N GLY A 327 16.99 15.15 -35.55
CA GLY A 327 15.69 15.12 -36.21
C GLY A 327 15.01 13.76 -36.26
N ALA A 328 15.54 12.75 -35.57
CA ALA A 328 14.87 11.47 -35.36
C ALA A 328 13.64 11.63 -34.45
N LYS A 329 12.59 10.85 -34.73
CA LYS A 329 11.34 10.82 -33.96
C LYS A 329 11.13 9.41 -33.42
N TRP A 330 10.51 9.30 -32.25
CA TRP A 330 10.16 8.00 -31.68
C TRP A 330 8.80 7.54 -32.20
N ASP A 331 8.75 6.35 -32.76
CA ASP A 331 7.50 5.65 -33.07
C ASP A 331 7.10 4.81 -31.85
N LYS A 332 5.93 5.12 -31.29
CA LYS A 332 5.46 4.47 -30.06
C LYS A 332 4.92 3.06 -30.31
N ASP A 333 4.38 2.81 -31.51
CA ASP A 333 3.75 1.55 -31.87
C ASP A 333 4.79 0.54 -32.36
N ALA A 334 5.83 1.03 -33.06
CA ALA A 334 6.98 0.20 -33.47
C ALA A 334 8.10 0.10 -32.40
N GLU A 335 7.98 0.82 -31.28
CA GLU A 335 9.03 0.98 -30.26
C GLU A 335 10.42 1.27 -30.84
N SER A 336 10.51 2.14 -31.86
CA SER A 336 11.77 2.44 -32.56
C SER A 336 11.89 3.90 -32.95
N TRP A 337 13.13 4.41 -33.02
CA TRP A 337 13.41 5.71 -33.61
C TRP A 337 13.25 5.65 -35.13
N TYR A 338 12.83 6.73 -35.76
CA TYR A 338 12.64 6.83 -37.20
C TYR A 338 12.84 8.25 -37.74
N VAL A 339 13.07 8.38 -39.03
CA VAL A 339 12.95 9.63 -39.79
C VAL A 339 12.03 9.45 -41.00
N PRO A 340 11.41 10.52 -41.52
CA PRO A 340 10.62 10.44 -42.74
C PRO A 340 11.47 9.99 -43.95
N VAL A 341 10.89 9.17 -44.83
CA VAL A 341 11.51 8.80 -46.11
C VAL A 341 11.84 10.06 -46.93
N GLY A 342 13.06 10.13 -47.49
CA GLY A 342 13.62 11.32 -48.14
C GLY A 342 14.55 12.16 -47.26
N THR A 343 14.73 11.82 -45.98
CA THR A 343 15.73 12.48 -45.12
C THR A 343 17.15 12.04 -45.50
N ASN A 344 18.01 12.98 -45.91
CA ASN A 344 19.43 12.69 -46.18
C ASN A 344 20.18 12.38 -44.87
N LEU A 345 20.35 11.09 -44.58
CA LEU A 345 20.92 10.60 -43.32
C LEU A 345 22.40 10.99 -43.14
N VAL A 346 23.14 11.16 -44.24
CA VAL A 346 24.58 11.50 -44.20
C VAL A 346 24.77 12.96 -43.81
N GLU A 347 23.97 13.86 -44.40
CA GLU A 347 24.05 15.30 -44.15
C GLU A 347 23.60 15.69 -42.73
N LYS A 348 22.69 14.90 -42.15
CA LYS A 348 22.21 15.07 -40.76
C LYS A 348 22.98 14.28 -39.71
N ASP A 349 24.10 13.63 -40.09
CA ASP A 349 24.89 12.77 -39.20
C ASP A 349 24.05 11.66 -38.48
N LEU A 350 22.97 11.22 -39.15
CA LEU A 350 22.07 10.16 -38.71
C LEU A 350 22.42 8.80 -39.35
N ALA A 351 23.32 8.78 -40.34
CA ALA A 351 23.76 7.56 -41.02
C ALA A 351 24.38 6.53 -40.05
N ARG A 352 24.98 6.98 -38.94
CA ARG A 352 25.50 6.12 -37.86
C ARG A 352 24.41 5.36 -37.08
N PHE A 353 23.15 5.78 -37.20
CA PHE A 353 21.98 5.11 -36.61
C PHE A 353 21.14 4.35 -37.65
N SER A 354 21.57 4.31 -38.91
CA SER A 354 20.84 3.61 -39.98
C SER A 354 20.94 2.09 -39.84
N HIS A 355 19.87 1.37 -40.18
CA HIS A 355 19.81 -0.11 -40.17
C HIS A 355 20.86 -0.76 -41.10
N ASP A 356 21.39 -0.03 -42.09
CA ASP A 356 22.39 -0.55 -43.03
C ASP A 356 23.83 -0.60 -42.50
N ASN A 357 24.12 -0.05 -41.31
CA ASN A 357 25.41 -0.25 -40.68
C ASN A 357 25.44 -1.58 -39.91
N THR A 358 25.78 -2.65 -40.62
CA THR A 358 26.23 -3.95 -40.08
C THR A 358 27.59 -3.82 -39.38
N LYS A 359 27.70 -2.94 -38.38
CA LYS A 359 28.84 -2.89 -37.45
C LYS A 359 28.35 -2.86 -36.00
N LEU A 360 28.23 -4.06 -35.44
CA LEU A 360 28.33 -4.42 -34.02
C LEU A 360 27.81 -3.38 -33.00
N ASN A 361 26.50 -3.41 -32.70
CA ASN A 361 26.00 -2.87 -31.44
C ASN A 361 26.21 -3.91 -30.34
N THR A 362 27.17 -3.65 -29.44
CA THR A 362 27.37 -4.40 -28.20
C THR A 362 26.21 -4.12 -27.23
N VAL A 363 25.39 -5.14 -26.97
CA VAL A 363 24.38 -5.14 -25.89
C VAL A 363 25.09 -4.91 -24.56
N LEU A 364 24.78 -3.80 -23.86
CA LEU A 364 25.34 -3.55 -22.52
C LEU A 364 24.83 -4.63 -21.55
N SER A 365 25.75 -5.26 -20.81
CA SER A 365 25.41 -6.28 -19.83
C SER A 365 24.51 -5.72 -18.72
N ILE A 366 23.75 -6.59 -18.04
CA ILE A 366 22.89 -6.23 -16.89
C ILE A 366 23.70 -5.46 -15.83
N GLU A 367 24.95 -5.84 -15.61
CA GLU A 367 25.86 -5.22 -14.66
C GLU A 367 26.21 -3.79 -15.05
N GLN A 368 26.41 -3.54 -16.35
CA GLN A 368 26.70 -2.21 -16.86
C GLN A 368 25.48 -1.30 -16.78
N GLN A 369 24.29 -1.82 -17.08
CA GLN A 369 23.03 -1.07 -16.89
C GLN A 369 22.79 -0.76 -15.41
N PHE A 370 23.11 -1.69 -14.50
CA PHE A 370 22.98 -1.46 -13.07
C PHE A 370 24.00 -0.45 -12.55
N LYS A 371 25.24 -0.48 -13.06
CA LYS A 371 26.27 0.54 -12.76
C LYS A 371 25.76 1.93 -13.08
N GLU A 372 25.19 2.13 -14.26
CA GLU A 372 24.67 3.42 -14.69
C GLU A 372 23.53 3.92 -13.77
N ALA A 373 22.64 3.02 -13.35
CA ALA A 373 21.56 3.35 -12.40
C ALA A 373 22.06 3.72 -11.00
N LEU A 374 23.19 3.19 -10.54
CA LEU A 374 23.80 3.57 -9.26
C LEU A 374 24.37 5.00 -9.36
N HIS A 375 25.07 5.29 -10.46
CA HIS A 375 25.66 6.62 -10.70
C HIS A 375 24.58 7.70 -10.84
N SER A 376 23.43 7.40 -11.46
CA SER A 376 22.34 8.38 -11.61
C SER A 376 21.72 8.85 -10.28
N VAL A 377 21.87 8.06 -9.21
CA VAL A 377 21.42 8.41 -7.85
C VAL A 377 22.58 8.96 -6.99
N GLY A 378 23.72 9.20 -7.62
CA GLY A 378 24.93 9.75 -7.02
C GLY A 378 25.74 8.75 -6.18
N LEU A 379 25.54 7.43 -6.36
CA LEU A 379 26.39 6.40 -5.73
C LEU A 379 27.66 6.19 -6.58
N ILE A 380 28.82 6.24 -5.94
CA ILE A 380 30.11 6.09 -6.61
C ILE A 380 30.53 4.62 -6.56
N VAL A 381 30.26 3.88 -7.64
CA VAL A 381 30.53 2.44 -7.74
C VAL A 381 31.11 2.08 -9.11
N GLU A 382 32.37 1.65 -9.17
CA GLU A 382 33.00 1.26 -10.44
C GLU A 382 32.56 -0.11 -10.94
N ASN A 383 32.48 -1.10 -10.05
CA ASN A 383 32.07 -2.46 -10.40
C ASN A 383 31.00 -2.91 -9.42
N PRO A 384 29.70 -2.81 -9.76
CA PRO A 384 28.64 -3.15 -8.83
C PRO A 384 28.49 -4.66 -8.67
N LEU A 385 28.43 -5.12 -7.43
CA LEU A 385 28.25 -6.53 -7.10
C LEU A 385 26.74 -6.85 -7.07
N MET A 386 26.29 -7.66 -8.04
CA MET A 386 24.89 -8.09 -8.16
C MET A 386 24.64 -9.46 -7.51
N ASP A 387 25.12 -9.63 -6.28
CA ASP A 387 25.11 -10.88 -5.50
C ASP A 387 23.90 -11.04 -4.58
N GLY A 388 22.92 -10.14 -4.66
CA GLY A 388 21.75 -10.09 -3.79
C GLY A 388 22.03 -9.60 -2.36
N LYS A 389 23.24 -9.13 -2.05
CA LYS A 389 23.60 -8.61 -0.73
C LYS A 389 23.57 -7.09 -0.69
N LEU A 390 23.44 -6.55 0.52
CA LEU A 390 23.47 -5.10 0.76
C LEU A 390 24.91 -4.58 0.73
N HIS A 391 25.22 -3.72 -0.23
CA HIS A 391 26.52 -3.07 -0.37
C HIS A 391 26.45 -1.61 0.06
N ARG A 392 27.36 -1.19 0.96
CA ARG A 392 27.51 0.21 1.39
C ARG A 392 28.60 0.90 0.60
N VAL A 393 28.27 2.03 -0.01
CA VAL A 393 29.16 2.79 -0.90
C VAL A 393 29.11 4.28 -0.60
N SER A 394 30.14 5.00 -1.07
CA SER A 394 30.19 6.45 -0.99
C SER A 394 29.24 7.07 -2.01
N VAL A 395 28.73 8.26 -1.68
CA VAL A 395 27.97 9.10 -2.61
C VAL A 395 28.74 10.39 -2.90
N GLU A 396 28.35 11.11 -3.94
CA GLU A 396 28.91 12.44 -4.22
C GLU A 396 28.86 13.35 -2.99
N ASN A 397 29.97 14.05 -2.72
CA ASN A 397 30.19 14.90 -1.53
C ASN A 397 30.31 14.17 -0.19
N ASP A 398 30.53 12.85 -0.18
CA ASP A 398 30.98 12.15 1.02
C ASP A 398 32.40 12.54 1.41
N LYS A 399 32.64 12.69 2.72
CA LYS A 399 34.00 12.82 3.24
C LYS A 399 34.76 11.50 3.02
N ARG A 400 36.08 11.57 2.90
CA ARG A 400 36.93 10.38 2.69
C ARG A 400 36.61 9.29 3.74
N GLY A 401 36.13 8.13 3.30
CA GLY A 401 35.74 6.99 4.14
C GLY A 401 34.26 6.92 4.54
N GLN A 402 33.46 7.95 4.25
CA GLN A 402 32.02 7.96 4.51
C GLN A 402 31.27 7.16 3.42
N LYS A 403 30.27 6.36 3.83
CA LYS A 403 29.48 5.49 2.96
C LYS A 403 27.99 5.80 3.09
N SER A 404 27.54 6.91 2.50
CA SER A 404 26.16 7.38 2.59
C SER A 404 25.23 6.85 1.49
N GLY A 405 25.64 5.81 0.76
CA GLY A 405 24.83 5.09 -0.22
C GLY A 405 24.70 3.60 0.12
N ALA A 406 23.61 2.97 -0.31
CA ALA A 406 23.44 1.53 -0.26
C ALA A 406 22.75 0.99 -1.52
N TYR A 407 23.11 -0.23 -1.92
CA TYR A 407 22.41 -0.93 -2.99
C TYR A 407 22.35 -2.45 -2.77
N ILE A 408 21.43 -3.09 -3.49
CA ILE A 408 21.34 -4.55 -3.66
C ILE A 408 21.14 -4.79 -5.16
N GLY A 409 21.93 -5.63 -5.80
CA GLY A 409 21.72 -6.01 -7.20
C GLY A 409 21.49 -7.51 -7.33
N TYR A 410 20.67 -7.93 -8.28
CA TYR A 410 20.43 -9.33 -8.64
C TYR A 410 20.77 -9.52 -10.11
N LEU A 411 21.71 -10.41 -10.43
CA LEU A 411 22.11 -10.68 -11.82
C LEU A 411 21.03 -11.43 -12.61
N SER A 412 20.25 -12.28 -11.94
CA SER A 412 19.17 -13.08 -12.52
C SER A 412 18.01 -13.19 -11.52
N PRO A 413 16.75 -12.85 -11.90
CA PRO A 413 16.27 -12.45 -13.22
C PRO A 413 16.61 -10.99 -13.62
N GLY A 414 17.53 -10.34 -12.90
CA GLY A 414 17.85 -8.93 -13.10
C GLY A 414 17.00 -8.03 -12.20
N GLY A 415 17.63 -7.06 -11.55
CA GLY A 415 16.95 -6.03 -10.75
C GLY A 415 17.77 -5.60 -9.55
N GLY A 416 17.29 -4.59 -8.82
CA GLY A 416 18.04 -4.07 -7.69
C GLY A 416 17.31 -3.04 -6.84
N TYR A 417 17.93 -2.71 -5.72
CA TYR A 417 17.53 -1.69 -4.79
C TYR A 417 18.65 -0.66 -4.69
N ILE A 418 18.33 0.62 -4.71
CA ILE A 418 19.30 1.72 -4.63
C ILE A 418 18.78 2.76 -3.62
N GLN A 419 19.65 3.20 -2.71
CA GLN A 419 19.32 4.23 -1.72
C GLN A 419 20.48 5.19 -1.49
N ASN A 420 20.17 6.49 -1.56
CA ASN A 420 21.07 7.56 -1.15
C ASN A 420 20.55 8.20 0.14
N PHE A 421 21.30 8.06 1.24
CA PHE A 421 20.87 8.55 2.56
C PHE A 421 21.03 10.06 2.73
N ARG A 422 21.79 10.74 1.85
CA ARG A 422 21.93 12.21 1.86
C ARG A 422 20.77 12.90 1.15
N SER A 423 20.44 12.43 -0.06
CA SER A 423 19.30 12.99 -0.81
C SER A 423 17.95 12.45 -0.31
N GLY A 424 17.96 11.31 0.38
CA GLY A 424 16.75 10.58 0.79
C GLY A 424 16.11 9.78 -0.35
N GLU A 425 16.77 9.71 -1.51
CA GLU A 425 16.27 9.05 -2.70
C GLU A 425 16.35 7.52 -2.59
N LYS A 426 15.30 6.84 -3.06
CA LYS A 426 15.11 5.40 -2.93
C LYS A 426 14.50 4.85 -4.23
N ILE A 427 15.21 3.94 -4.91
CA ILE A 427 14.81 3.37 -6.20
C ILE A 427 14.79 1.84 -6.14
N TYR A 428 13.81 1.24 -6.79
CA TYR A 428 13.79 -0.18 -7.15
C TYR A 428 14.05 -0.29 -8.65
N TRP A 429 15.22 -0.79 -9.02
CA TRP A 429 15.73 -0.84 -10.39
C TRP A 429 15.45 -2.19 -11.05
N LYS A 430 15.27 -2.19 -12.37
CA LYS A 430 15.13 -3.37 -13.24
C LYS A 430 15.90 -3.13 -14.55
N PRO A 431 16.49 -4.18 -15.17
CA PRO A 431 17.20 -4.03 -16.44
C PRO A 431 16.25 -3.64 -17.58
N GLU A 432 16.75 -2.87 -18.54
CA GLU A 432 16.05 -2.59 -19.81
C GLU A 432 16.13 -3.83 -20.72
N LYS A 433 15.05 -4.09 -21.48
CA LYS A 433 14.81 -5.32 -22.25
C LYS A 433 16.09 -5.85 -22.95
N VAL A 434 16.63 -6.98 -22.50
CA VAL A 434 17.38 -7.86 -23.41
C VAL A 434 16.33 -8.60 -24.23
N VAL A 435 16.37 -8.45 -25.55
CA VAL A 435 15.52 -9.21 -26.48
C VAL A 435 15.92 -10.69 -26.39
N SER A 436 15.16 -11.46 -25.62
CA SER A 436 14.65 -12.77 -26.01
C SER A 436 13.47 -13.09 -25.11
N SER A 437 12.36 -13.46 -25.72
CA SER A 437 11.22 -14.06 -25.04
C SER A 437 11.71 -15.29 -24.26
N LEU A 438 11.92 -15.16 -22.95
CA LEU A 438 12.24 -16.29 -22.07
C LEU A 438 11.16 -17.36 -22.26
N SER A 439 11.59 -18.55 -22.67
CA SER A 439 10.73 -19.73 -22.81
C SER A 439 10.08 -20.10 -21.48
N LEU A 440 8.98 -20.86 -21.53
CA LEU A 440 8.30 -21.36 -20.33
C LEU A 440 9.24 -22.15 -19.40
N GLU A 441 10.22 -22.82 -20.00
CA GLU A 441 11.22 -23.65 -19.33
C GLU A 441 12.27 -22.80 -18.62
N GLU A 442 12.71 -21.71 -19.23
CA GLU A 442 13.61 -20.73 -18.61
C GLU A 442 12.92 -19.97 -17.46
N LYS A 443 11.63 -19.61 -17.60
CA LYS A 443 10.85 -19.00 -16.51
C LYS A 443 10.68 -19.95 -15.32
N LYS A 444 10.40 -21.24 -15.55
CA LYS A 444 10.32 -22.26 -14.50
C LYS A 444 11.67 -22.47 -13.81
N ARG A 445 12.76 -22.50 -14.58
CA ARG A 445 14.13 -22.56 -14.05
C ARG A 445 14.44 -21.35 -13.17
N LEU A 446 14.07 -20.14 -13.60
CA LEU A 446 14.26 -18.90 -12.84
C LEU A 446 13.44 -18.87 -11.54
N ILE A 447 12.18 -19.30 -11.56
CA ILE A 447 11.34 -19.38 -10.34
C ILE A 447 11.93 -20.40 -9.35
N THR A 448 12.40 -21.54 -9.87
CA THR A 448 13.04 -22.58 -9.06
C THR A 448 14.35 -22.05 -8.46
N GLU A 449 15.18 -21.38 -9.25
CA GLU A 449 16.44 -20.78 -8.80
C GLU A 449 16.21 -19.67 -7.76
N VAL A 450 15.18 -18.83 -7.92
CA VAL A 450 14.80 -17.81 -6.92
C VAL A 450 14.35 -18.47 -5.61
N ARG A 451 13.51 -19.52 -5.68
CA ARG A 451 13.06 -20.27 -4.50
C ARG A 451 14.22 -20.97 -3.79
N GLU A 452 15.13 -21.59 -4.54
CA GLU A 452 16.33 -22.24 -3.99
C GLU A 452 17.27 -21.22 -3.35
N ARG A 453 17.53 -20.08 -4.02
CA ARG A 453 18.33 -18.98 -3.44
C ARG A 453 17.69 -18.42 -2.18
N GLN A 454 16.36 -18.29 -2.14
CA GLN A 454 15.65 -17.81 -0.95
C GLN A 454 15.77 -18.82 0.21
N LYS A 455 15.62 -20.13 -0.06
CA LYS A 455 15.87 -21.18 0.94
C LYS A 455 17.31 -21.17 1.45
N ILE A 456 18.29 -20.98 0.57
CA ILE A 456 19.71 -20.88 0.95
C ILE A 456 19.92 -19.66 1.85
N LEU A 457 19.37 -18.49 1.48
CA LEU A 457 19.50 -17.27 2.27
C LEU A 457 18.80 -17.40 3.65
N GLU A 458 17.61 -18.00 3.70
CA GLU A 458 16.91 -18.29 4.95
C GLU A 458 17.72 -19.23 5.84
N LYS A 459 18.35 -20.26 5.25
CA LYS A 459 19.23 -21.17 5.98
C LYS A 459 20.49 -20.47 6.51
N GLU A 460 21.13 -19.62 5.70
CA GLU A 460 22.29 -18.82 6.13
C GLU A 460 21.93 -17.84 7.26
N ILE A 461 20.76 -17.19 7.17
CA ILE A 461 20.27 -16.28 8.21
C ILE A 461 19.97 -17.07 9.49
N ALA A 462 19.30 -18.22 9.38
CA ALA A 462 18.98 -19.08 10.51
C ALA A 462 20.27 -19.60 11.19
N GLU A 463 21.29 -19.99 10.42
CA GLU A 463 22.57 -20.43 10.97
C GLU A 463 23.28 -19.30 11.73
N LYS A 464 23.32 -18.08 11.17
CA LYS A 464 23.87 -16.90 11.85
C LYS A 464 23.10 -16.57 13.14
N GLN A 465 21.77 -16.63 13.09
CA GLN A 465 20.90 -16.39 14.26
C GLN A 465 21.10 -17.46 15.34
N ASN A 466 21.23 -18.73 14.96
CA ASN A 466 21.51 -19.83 15.88
C ASN A 466 22.87 -19.67 16.55
N ASN A 467 23.90 -19.30 15.79
CA ASN A 467 25.23 -19.02 16.34
C ASN A 467 25.21 -17.81 17.29
N ALA A 468 24.47 -16.75 16.94
CA ALA A 468 24.27 -15.60 17.81
C ALA A 468 23.52 -15.96 19.10
N ALA A 469 22.49 -16.82 19.03
CA ALA A 469 21.74 -17.31 20.18
C ALA A 469 22.60 -18.14 21.13
N ARG A 470 23.46 -19.04 20.61
CA ARG A 470 24.41 -19.80 21.46
C ARG A 470 25.37 -18.88 22.21
N LEU A 471 25.94 -17.89 21.52
CA LEU A 471 26.82 -16.91 22.15
C LEU A 471 26.07 -16.03 23.15
N ALA A 472 24.82 -15.66 22.84
CA ALA A 472 23.94 -14.92 23.75
C ALA A 472 23.74 -15.68 25.07
N SER A 473 23.52 -17.00 25.01
CA SER A 473 23.41 -17.85 26.20
C SER A 473 24.70 -17.89 27.02
N GLN A 474 25.86 -18.05 26.37
CA GLN A 474 27.14 -18.04 27.08
C GLN A 474 27.41 -16.71 27.77
N ILE A 475 27.13 -15.59 27.08
CA ILE A 475 27.26 -14.25 27.66
C ILE A 475 26.30 -14.09 28.83
N TRP A 476 25.04 -14.51 28.67
CA TRP A 476 24.02 -14.44 29.70
C TRP A 476 24.40 -15.20 30.97
N GLU A 477 24.95 -16.41 30.84
CA GLU A 477 25.41 -17.25 31.95
C GLU A 477 26.67 -16.71 32.62
N ALA A 478 27.59 -16.13 31.85
CA ALA A 478 28.82 -15.51 32.37
C ALA A 478 28.59 -14.12 33.00
N SER A 479 27.41 -13.53 32.80
CA SER A 479 27.06 -12.22 33.34
C SER A 479 26.47 -12.30 34.74
N LYS A 480 26.66 -11.23 35.52
CA LYS A 480 26.19 -11.14 36.91
C LYS A 480 24.72 -10.75 36.93
N ILE A 481 23.98 -11.14 37.97
CA ILE A 481 22.63 -10.61 38.23
C ILE A 481 22.73 -9.09 38.39
N ALA A 482 21.92 -8.35 37.64
CA ALA A 482 21.88 -6.90 37.76
C ALA A 482 21.25 -6.51 39.10
N THR A 483 21.63 -5.35 39.63
CA THR A 483 21.00 -4.78 40.83
C THR A 483 20.26 -3.49 40.47
N PRO A 484 19.33 -3.01 41.32
CA PRO A 484 18.73 -1.69 41.16
C PRO A 484 19.76 -0.55 41.13
N ASP A 485 20.99 -0.80 41.61
CA ASP A 485 22.09 0.17 41.59
C ASP A 485 22.70 0.42 40.22
N ASN A 486 22.42 -0.43 39.22
CA ASN A 486 22.88 -0.26 37.85
C ASN A 486 22.48 1.13 37.31
N ALA A 487 23.37 1.78 36.57
CA ALA A 487 23.18 3.16 36.11
C ALA A 487 21.90 3.36 35.29
N TYR A 488 21.55 2.41 34.42
CA TYR A 488 20.31 2.47 33.64
C TYR A 488 19.08 2.20 34.51
N CYS A 489 19.16 1.23 35.43
CA CYS A 489 18.08 0.93 36.37
C CYS A 489 17.75 2.13 37.25
N LYS A 490 18.75 2.82 37.81
CA LYS A 490 18.58 4.07 38.56
C LYS A 490 17.90 5.16 37.73
N LEU A 491 18.39 5.39 36.51
CA LEU A 491 17.85 6.41 35.60
C LEU A 491 16.36 6.17 35.29
N LYS A 492 15.97 4.90 35.10
CA LYS A 492 14.61 4.49 34.71
C LYS A 492 13.76 3.96 35.87
N GLY A 493 14.24 4.07 37.11
CA GLY A 493 13.54 3.59 38.31
C GLY A 493 13.15 2.10 38.25
N ILE A 494 14.02 1.23 37.73
CA ILE A 494 13.78 -0.21 37.61
C ILE A 494 14.27 -0.90 38.89
N ASN A 495 13.32 -1.38 39.70
CA ASN A 495 13.63 -2.04 40.97
C ASN A 495 13.64 -3.57 40.88
N GLN A 496 12.88 -4.15 39.94
CA GLN A 496 12.86 -5.60 39.70
C GLN A 496 13.94 -5.97 38.68
N THR A 497 14.96 -6.69 39.13
CA THR A 497 16.19 -6.95 38.35
C THR A 497 16.59 -8.42 38.29
N ASP A 498 15.80 -9.32 38.86
CA ASP A 498 16.09 -10.78 38.92
C ASP A 498 16.25 -11.39 37.52
N ASP A 499 15.48 -10.85 36.56
CA ASP A 499 15.45 -11.24 35.15
C ASP A 499 16.43 -10.46 34.28
N LEU A 500 17.35 -9.72 34.89
CA LEU A 500 18.33 -8.87 34.22
C LEU A 500 19.75 -9.28 34.59
N ARG A 501 20.67 -8.97 33.69
CA ARG A 501 22.10 -9.23 33.90
C ARG A 501 22.90 -7.96 33.67
N GLU A 502 24.11 -7.93 34.22
CA GLU A 502 25.06 -6.86 34.04
C GLU A 502 26.35 -7.42 33.41
N VAL A 503 26.88 -6.68 32.44
CA VAL A 503 28.17 -7.03 31.81
C VAL A 503 29.26 -7.00 32.89
N PRO A 504 29.96 -8.12 33.14
CA PRO A 504 31.04 -8.18 34.12
C PRO A 504 32.25 -7.37 33.63
N ASN A 505 33.25 -7.17 34.50
CA ASN A 505 34.49 -6.48 34.12
C ASN A 505 35.30 -7.22 33.05
N ASP A 506 35.11 -8.53 32.91
CA ASP A 506 35.69 -9.35 31.85
C ASP A 506 34.84 -10.62 31.66
N PHE A 507 34.91 -11.22 30.46
CA PHE A 507 34.30 -12.52 30.17
C PHE A 507 35.35 -13.65 30.17
N PRO A 508 34.94 -14.91 30.38
CA PRO A 508 35.83 -16.07 30.24
C PRO A 508 36.53 -16.16 28.87
N GLU A 509 37.72 -16.78 28.83
CA GLU A 509 38.54 -16.91 27.62
C GLU A 509 37.80 -17.60 26.45
N GLU A 510 36.89 -18.52 26.76
CA GLU A 510 36.08 -19.24 25.79
C GLU A 510 35.14 -18.30 25.01
N ILE A 511 34.59 -17.30 25.70
CA ILE A 511 33.73 -16.27 25.09
C ILE A 511 34.59 -15.27 24.31
N LYS A 512 35.76 -14.89 24.85
CA LYS A 512 36.69 -13.96 24.20
C LYS A 512 37.22 -14.48 22.86
N LYS A 513 37.54 -15.78 22.79
CA LYS A 513 37.95 -16.46 21.53
C LYS A 513 36.88 -16.40 20.43
N GLN A 514 35.62 -16.18 20.77
CA GLN A 514 34.51 -16.04 19.83
C GLN A 514 34.30 -14.58 19.37
N GLY A 515 35.29 -13.71 19.60
CA GLY A 515 35.28 -12.33 19.15
C GLY A 515 34.41 -11.42 20.02
N VAL A 516 34.46 -11.61 21.34
CA VAL A 516 33.80 -10.77 22.33
C VAL A 516 34.85 -10.10 23.21
N MET A 517 34.66 -8.81 23.49
CA MET A 517 35.52 -8.06 24.41
C MET A 517 34.68 -7.16 25.31
N VAL A 518 35.19 -6.90 26.51
CA VAL A 518 34.64 -5.92 27.44
C VAL A 518 35.59 -4.73 27.52
N ALA A 519 35.09 -3.54 27.24
CA ALA A 519 35.76 -2.27 27.50
C ALA A 519 35.37 -1.74 28.88
N LYS A 520 36.27 -1.01 29.54
CA LYS A 520 36.01 -0.32 30.80
C LYS A 520 35.51 1.11 30.61
N SER A 521 35.75 1.70 29.44
CA SER A 521 35.28 3.04 29.09
C SER A 521 34.75 3.15 27.65
N LEU A 522 34.03 4.24 27.38
CA LEU A 522 33.53 4.56 26.03
C LEU A 522 34.68 4.84 25.05
N GLU A 523 35.76 5.44 25.52
CA GLU A 523 36.98 5.71 24.76
C GLU A 523 37.65 4.40 24.33
N GLU A 524 37.84 3.48 25.28
CA GLU A 524 38.40 2.16 25.01
C GLU A 524 37.50 1.35 24.06
N ALA A 525 36.18 1.40 24.26
CA ALA A 525 35.23 0.74 23.37
C ALA A 525 35.32 1.27 21.93
N LYS A 526 35.52 2.58 21.75
CA LYS A 526 35.71 3.19 20.41
C LYS A 526 37.02 2.73 19.79
N GLU A 527 38.09 2.64 20.57
CA GLU A 527 39.40 2.20 20.09
C GLU A 527 39.39 0.72 19.69
N ILE A 528 38.81 -0.16 20.51
CA ILE A 528 38.63 -1.59 20.18
C ILE A 528 37.86 -1.74 18.88
N ARG A 529 36.74 -1.03 18.70
CA ARG A 529 35.93 -1.09 17.46
C ARG A 529 36.67 -0.55 16.25
N LYS A 530 37.54 0.46 16.43
CA LYS A 530 38.37 1.03 15.36
C LYS A 530 39.44 0.03 14.90
N ASN A 531 40.09 -0.65 15.85
CA ASN A 531 41.17 -1.59 15.55
C ASN A 531 40.64 -2.97 15.12
N ASN A 532 39.47 -3.36 15.63
CA ASN A 532 38.84 -4.66 15.38
C ASN A 532 37.33 -4.49 15.05
N PRO A 533 36.97 -4.08 13.82
CA PRO A 533 35.59 -3.78 13.45
C PRO A 533 34.64 -4.99 13.48
N ASN A 534 35.19 -6.22 13.51
CA ASN A 534 34.42 -7.46 13.54
C ASN A 534 34.21 -8.02 14.96
N ILE A 535 34.87 -7.47 15.99
CA ILE A 535 34.73 -7.91 17.38
C ILE A 535 33.51 -7.24 18.02
N ARG A 536 32.75 -8.01 18.81
CA ARG A 536 31.63 -7.52 19.61
C ARG A 536 32.16 -6.91 20.91
N THR A 537 32.12 -5.58 21.01
CA THR A 537 32.59 -4.84 22.19
C THR A 537 31.44 -4.43 23.10
N PHE A 538 31.45 -4.95 24.32
CA PHE A 538 30.56 -4.59 25.42
C PHE A 538 31.24 -3.56 26.33
N LEU A 539 30.47 -2.80 27.11
CA LEU A 539 30.99 -1.93 28.16
C LEU A 539 30.68 -2.57 29.52
N ALA A 540 31.67 -2.65 30.40
CA ALA A 540 31.47 -3.15 31.76
C ALA A 540 30.38 -2.33 32.47
N GLY A 541 29.44 -3.00 33.12
CA GLY A 541 28.30 -2.34 33.77
C GLY A 541 27.09 -2.05 32.87
N ASP A 542 27.17 -2.33 31.56
CA ASP A 542 26.00 -2.28 30.70
C ASP A 542 24.95 -3.31 31.18
N LEU A 543 23.68 -2.90 31.17
CA LEU A 543 22.57 -3.77 31.51
C LEU A 543 22.22 -4.65 30.30
N ILE A 544 21.98 -5.93 30.56
CA ILE A 544 21.66 -6.96 29.57
C ILE A 544 20.22 -7.42 29.80
N ILE A 545 19.42 -7.37 28.73
CA ILE A 545 18.02 -7.80 28.72
C ILE A 545 17.85 -8.97 27.74
N PRO A 546 17.28 -10.11 28.16
CA PRO A 546 17.19 -11.31 27.33
C PRO A 546 15.96 -11.29 26.41
N LEU A 547 16.16 -11.40 25.10
CA LEU A 547 15.06 -11.57 24.13
C LEU A 547 14.83 -13.05 23.89
N ARG A 548 13.63 -13.53 24.20
CA ARG A 548 13.23 -14.93 24.09
C ARG A 548 12.15 -15.12 23.04
N ASP A 549 12.14 -16.29 22.41
CA ASP A 549 11.11 -16.68 21.44
C ASP A 549 9.82 -17.17 22.13
N LYS A 550 8.83 -17.60 21.32
CA LYS A 550 7.54 -18.14 21.81
C LYS A 550 7.66 -19.40 22.68
N ASN A 551 8.80 -20.09 22.61
CA ASN A 551 9.14 -21.28 23.36
C ASN A 551 10.05 -20.98 24.58
N ASN A 552 10.24 -19.70 24.90
CA ASN A 552 11.10 -19.22 25.99
C ASN A 552 12.61 -19.47 25.78
N HIS A 553 13.04 -19.84 24.57
CA HIS A 553 14.45 -19.98 24.24
C HIS A 553 15.09 -18.61 24.06
N LEU A 554 16.31 -18.43 24.58
CA LEU A 554 17.07 -17.20 24.42
C LEU A 554 17.55 -17.07 22.97
N SER A 555 17.10 -16.02 22.28
CA SER A 555 17.41 -15.77 20.87
C SER A 555 18.49 -14.71 20.68
N THR A 556 18.47 -13.67 21.51
CA THR A 556 19.44 -12.57 21.44
C THR A 556 19.43 -11.76 22.75
N LEU A 557 20.35 -10.81 22.88
CA LEU A 557 20.41 -9.87 24.00
C LEU A 557 20.26 -8.43 23.51
N GLN A 558 19.60 -7.60 24.32
CA GLN A 558 19.72 -6.15 24.24
C GLN A 558 20.71 -5.68 25.30
N MET A 559 21.67 -4.86 24.89
CA MET A 559 22.56 -4.13 25.80
C MET A 559 22.08 -2.69 25.92
N VAL A 560 21.97 -2.20 27.15
CA VAL A 560 21.41 -0.90 27.44
C VAL A 560 22.20 -0.18 28.52
N ASN A 561 22.47 1.10 28.29
CA ASN A 561 23.02 2.02 29.27
C ASN A 561 22.36 3.41 29.12
N PRO A 562 22.66 4.39 29.99
CA PRO A 562 22.04 5.71 29.94
C PRO A 562 22.15 6.45 28.59
N THR A 563 23.13 6.10 27.76
CA THR A 563 23.45 6.83 26.51
C THR A 563 23.23 6.02 25.24
N PHE A 564 23.13 4.69 25.35
CA PHE A 564 23.20 3.79 24.22
C PHE A 564 22.34 2.55 24.44
N LYS A 565 21.67 2.10 23.37
CA LYS A 565 20.94 0.83 23.32
C LYS A 565 21.31 0.10 22.03
N SER A 566 21.57 -1.19 22.13
CA SER A 566 21.84 -2.02 20.95
C SER A 566 21.43 -3.46 21.16
N PHE A 567 21.32 -4.22 20.08
CA PHE A 567 21.10 -5.65 20.11
C PHE A 567 22.35 -6.39 19.64
N MET A 568 22.51 -7.65 20.03
CA MET A 568 23.59 -8.47 19.49
C MET A 568 23.47 -8.57 17.97
N LYS A 569 24.60 -8.32 17.30
CA LYS A 569 24.73 -8.50 15.85
C LYS A 569 24.35 -9.92 15.45
N ASP A 570 23.57 -10.04 14.38
CA ASP A 570 23.03 -11.29 13.81
C ASP A 570 21.97 -12.01 14.68
N GLY A 571 21.59 -11.46 15.84
CA GLY A 571 20.56 -12.05 16.70
C GLY A 571 19.13 -11.89 16.15
N LYS A 572 18.27 -12.89 16.38
CA LYS A 572 16.86 -12.83 15.99
C LYS A 572 16.09 -11.91 16.95
N LYS A 573 15.70 -10.74 16.47
CA LYS A 573 14.88 -9.76 17.21
C LYS A 573 13.39 -9.91 16.93
N HIS A 574 13.03 -10.09 15.66
CA HIS A 574 11.64 -10.26 15.24
C HIS A 574 11.01 -11.45 15.96
N GLU A 575 9.78 -11.28 16.46
CA GLU A 575 9.02 -12.29 17.22
C GLU A 575 9.58 -12.60 18.62
N CYS A 576 10.72 -12.01 19.01
CA CYS A 576 11.30 -12.21 20.33
C CYS A 576 10.95 -11.06 21.27
N PHE A 577 10.80 -11.38 22.55
CA PHE A 577 10.29 -10.48 23.58
C PHE A 577 10.82 -10.83 24.97
N THR A 578 10.50 -10.00 25.97
CA THR A 578 10.72 -10.30 27.40
C THR A 578 9.43 -10.07 28.14
N VAL A 579 9.06 -10.96 29.06
CA VAL A 579 7.96 -10.71 29.99
C VAL A 579 8.52 -10.04 31.23
N VAL A 580 8.21 -8.76 31.41
CA VAL A 580 8.63 -7.95 32.55
C VAL A 580 7.68 -8.22 33.72
N GLY A 581 8.23 -8.31 34.93
CA GLY A 581 7.47 -8.73 36.12
C GLY A 581 7.29 -10.25 36.23
N SER A 582 8.07 -11.03 35.48
CA SER A 582 7.93 -12.49 35.45
C SER A 582 8.58 -13.21 36.63
N SER A 583 9.52 -12.56 37.32
CA SER A 583 10.31 -13.17 38.40
C SER A 583 10.96 -14.50 37.99
N GLY A 584 11.47 -14.57 36.76
CA GLY A 584 12.18 -15.74 36.22
C GLY A 584 11.29 -16.73 35.48
N ALA A 585 9.98 -16.68 35.67
CA ALA A 585 9.03 -17.59 35.04
C ALA A 585 8.74 -17.25 33.56
N GLY A 586 9.14 -16.05 33.10
CA GLY A 586 8.99 -15.63 31.71
C GLY A 586 7.54 -15.71 31.25
N LEU A 587 7.32 -16.47 30.17
CA LEU A 587 6.02 -16.58 29.52
C LEU A 587 4.97 -17.30 30.37
N SER A 588 5.36 -18.20 31.28
CA SER A 588 4.40 -18.91 32.12
C SER A 588 3.73 -17.99 33.14
N THR A 589 4.33 -16.84 33.49
CA THR A 589 3.69 -15.84 34.37
C THR A 589 2.38 -15.33 33.78
N LEU A 590 2.27 -15.25 32.45
CA LEU A 590 1.03 -14.83 31.80
C LEU A 590 -0.12 -15.84 32.05
N ASN A 591 0.17 -17.08 32.41
CA ASN A 591 -0.83 -18.12 32.65
C ASN A 591 -1.41 -18.08 34.08
N ASN A 592 -0.82 -17.28 34.98
CA ASN A 592 -1.26 -17.22 36.38
C ASN A 592 -2.64 -16.56 36.54
N ASP A 593 -3.02 -15.71 35.60
CA ASP A 593 -4.30 -14.98 35.62
C ASP A 593 -4.78 -14.81 34.17
N LEU A 594 -5.68 -15.71 33.75
CA LEU A 594 -6.18 -15.79 32.37
C LEU A 594 -7.26 -14.74 32.07
N GLU A 595 -7.90 -14.19 33.10
CA GLU A 595 -8.96 -13.17 32.95
C GLU A 595 -8.39 -11.79 32.61
N LYS A 596 -7.15 -11.52 33.04
CA LYS A 596 -6.48 -10.26 32.73
C LYS A 596 -6.07 -10.14 31.26
N PRO A 597 -6.02 -8.93 30.69
CA PRO A 597 -5.46 -8.71 29.35
C PRO A 597 -3.95 -8.92 29.32
N ILE A 598 -3.44 -9.27 28.14
CA ILE A 598 -2.01 -9.28 27.84
C ILE A 598 -1.60 -7.86 27.43
N LEU A 599 -0.68 -7.28 28.20
CA LEU A 599 -0.13 -5.96 27.92
C LEU A 599 1.18 -6.10 27.12
N ILE A 600 1.30 -5.38 26.01
CA ILE A 600 2.51 -5.37 25.18
C ILE A 600 3.03 -3.95 25.06
N ALA A 601 4.22 -3.67 25.59
CA ALA A 601 4.85 -2.35 25.53
C ALA A 601 5.96 -2.29 24.48
N GLU A 602 6.21 -1.09 23.94
CA GLU A 602 7.29 -0.86 22.96
C GLU A 602 8.67 -1.17 23.55
N GLY A 603 8.96 -0.78 24.79
CA GLY A 603 10.27 -0.97 25.42
C GLY A 603 10.23 -1.52 26.84
N TYR A 604 11.38 -2.01 27.32
CA TYR A 604 11.50 -2.59 28.67
C TYR A 604 11.21 -1.57 29.80
N ALA A 605 11.65 -0.31 29.64
CA ALA A 605 11.41 0.73 30.64
C ALA A 605 9.90 1.03 30.79
N THR A 606 9.20 1.21 29.66
CA THR A 606 7.74 1.37 29.61
C THR A 606 7.04 0.18 30.25
N ALA A 607 7.45 -1.05 29.90
CA ALA A 607 6.92 -2.27 30.50
C ALA A 607 7.12 -2.31 32.03
N SER A 608 8.33 -2.01 32.51
CA SER A 608 8.67 -1.96 33.95
C SER A 608 7.85 -0.91 34.70
N ALA A 609 7.67 0.28 34.12
CA ALA A 609 6.84 1.32 34.71
C ALA A 609 5.38 0.84 34.86
N VAL A 610 4.83 0.17 33.84
CA VAL A 610 3.47 -0.39 33.92
C VAL A 610 3.37 -1.51 34.94
N VAL A 611 4.33 -2.44 35.00
CA VAL A 611 4.39 -3.50 36.04
C VAL A 611 4.38 -2.88 37.45
N GLN A 612 5.16 -1.83 37.69
CA GLN A 612 5.17 -1.15 38.99
C GLN A 612 3.82 -0.48 39.32
N MET A 613 3.14 0.06 38.31
CA MET A 613 1.84 0.72 38.50
C MET A 613 0.70 -0.27 38.69
N THR A 614 0.69 -1.42 38.00
CA THR A 614 -0.48 -2.31 37.92
C THR A 614 -0.26 -3.66 38.62
N HIS A 615 0.99 -4.04 38.88
CA HIS A 615 1.41 -5.39 39.27
C HIS A 615 1.04 -6.48 38.25
N MET A 616 0.76 -6.09 37.00
CA MET A 616 0.49 -7.02 35.91
C MET A 616 1.76 -7.27 35.10
N PRO A 617 2.04 -8.51 34.66
CA PRO A 617 3.15 -8.79 33.77
C PRO A 617 2.95 -8.10 32.41
N VAL A 618 4.04 -7.58 31.84
CA VAL A 618 4.00 -6.84 30.57
C VAL A 618 5.04 -7.38 29.61
N VAL A 619 4.63 -7.66 28.37
CA VAL A 619 5.52 -8.11 27.30
C VAL A 619 6.23 -6.91 26.69
N ALA A 620 7.56 -6.86 26.72
CA ALA A 620 8.36 -5.84 26.03
C ALA A 620 8.72 -6.31 24.62
N ALA A 621 8.32 -5.55 23.60
CA ALA A 621 8.62 -5.82 22.19
C ALA A 621 9.94 -5.21 21.69
N PHE A 622 10.55 -4.34 22.51
CA PHE A 622 11.82 -3.64 22.31
C PHE A 622 11.90 -2.51 21.26
N ASP A 623 11.04 -2.51 20.23
CA ASP A 623 10.84 -1.37 19.35
C ASP A 623 9.52 -1.43 18.59
N SER A 624 9.07 -0.27 18.11
CA SER A 624 7.85 -0.12 17.30
C SER A 624 7.81 -0.94 16.02
N GLY A 625 8.96 -1.35 15.47
CA GLY A 625 9.05 -2.26 14.33
C GLY A 625 8.74 -3.72 14.69
N ASN A 626 8.85 -4.09 15.96
CA ASN A 626 8.62 -5.44 16.46
C ASN A 626 7.26 -5.64 17.14
N LEU A 627 6.56 -4.55 17.51
CA LEU A 627 5.23 -4.58 18.15
C LEU A 627 4.25 -5.52 17.44
N LYS A 628 4.10 -5.39 16.11
CA LYS A 628 3.21 -6.25 15.29
C LYS A 628 3.59 -7.73 15.38
N ASN A 629 4.88 -8.04 15.27
CA ASN A 629 5.33 -9.44 15.26
C ASN A 629 5.10 -10.08 16.64
N VAL A 630 5.41 -9.37 17.73
CA VAL A 630 5.19 -9.86 19.09
C VAL A 630 3.69 -9.96 19.41
N ALA A 631 2.87 -9.00 18.97
CA ALA A 631 1.42 -9.07 19.11
C ALA A 631 0.86 -10.32 18.41
N ASN A 632 1.29 -10.61 17.19
CA ASN A 632 0.88 -11.81 16.46
C ASN A 632 1.30 -13.10 17.19
N VAL A 633 2.52 -13.16 17.72
CA VAL A 633 2.98 -14.30 18.54
C VAL A 633 2.12 -14.48 19.80
N MET A 634 1.78 -13.38 20.48
CA MET A 634 0.91 -13.43 21.65
C MET A 634 -0.51 -13.86 21.29
N ARG A 635 -1.05 -13.42 20.15
CA ARG A 635 -2.35 -13.87 19.65
C ARG A 635 -2.36 -15.34 19.24
N GLU A 636 -1.29 -15.84 18.62
CA GLU A 636 -1.12 -17.26 18.30
C GLU A 636 -1.17 -18.11 19.58
N LYS A 637 -0.46 -17.68 20.63
CA LYS A 637 -0.33 -18.42 21.89
C LYS A 637 -1.48 -18.23 22.88
N TYR A 638 -2.13 -17.07 22.84
CA TYR A 638 -3.27 -16.71 23.69
C TYR A 638 -4.43 -16.29 22.81
N PRO A 639 -5.09 -17.29 22.19
CA PRO A 639 -6.09 -17.09 21.16
C PRO A 639 -7.24 -16.19 21.65
N ASP A 640 -7.59 -16.33 22.94
CA ASP A 640 -8.83 -15.82 23.53
C ASP A 640 -8.62 -14.67 24.51
N ARG A 641 -7.39 -14.20 24.67
CA ARG A 641 -7.11 -13.12 25.63
C ARG A 641 -7.20 -11.77 24.97
N ILE A 642 -7.69 -10.77 25.70
CA ILE A 642 -7.62 -9.39 25.24
C ILE A 642 -6.15 -8.98 25.18
N ILE A 643 -5.72 -8.40 24.07
CA ILE A 643 -4.34 -7.89 23.89
C ILE A 643 -4.41 -6.37 23.84
N LEU A 644 -3.64 -5.70 24.68
CA LEU A 644 -3.57 -4.24 24.71
C LEU A 644 -2.14 -3.79 24.46
N ILE A 645 -1.97 -2.91 23.47
CA ILE A 645 -0.68 -2.35 23.11
C ILE A 645 -0.45 -1.06 23.89
N VAL A 646 0.58 -1.06 24.74
CA VAL A 646 1.03 0.09 25.51
C VAL A 646 2.05 0.87 24.67
N ALA A 647 1.62 2.02 24.15
CA ALA A 647 2.39 2.82 23.20
C ALA A 647 3.06 4.02 23.88
N ASP A 648 4.20 4.41 23.32
CA ASP A 648 4.83 5.69 23.60
C ASP A 648 4.14 6.80 22.77
N ASN A 649 4.02 7.99 23.35
CA ASN A 649 3.37 9.15 22.76
C ASN A 649 4.41 10.20 22.30
N ASP A 650 4.90 10.04 21.06
CA ASP A 650 5.89 10.91 20.40
C ASP A 650 5.32 12.28 19.96
N HIS A 651 4.52 12.93 20.82
CA HIS A 651 3.78 14.14 20.48
C HIS A 651 4.67 15.32 20.07
N ALA A 652 5.89 15.42 20.60
CA ALA A 652 6.85 16.45 20.21
C ALA A 652 7.41 16.25 18.80
N THR A 653 7.54 15.01 18.33
CA THR A 653 7.98 14.71 16.97
C THR A 653 6.92 15.09 15.95
N GLN A 654 5.65 14.98 16.32
CA GLN A 654 4.51 15.40 15.49
C GLN A 654 4.49 16.92 15.22
N GLU A 655 5.06 17.73 16.12
CA GLU A 655 5.12 19.18 15.97
C GLU A 655 6.34 19.68 15.18
N LYS A 656 7.38 18.85 15.01
CA LYS A 656 8.61 19.23 14.28
C LYS A 656 8.35 19.30 12.77
N LEU A 657 8.81 20.39 12.15
CA LEU A 657 8.92 20.50 10.70
C LEU A 657 10.18 19.77 10.22
N LEU A 658 10.00 18.78 9.36
CA LEU A 658 11.07 18.04 8.69
C LEU A 658 11.69 18.92 7.59
N SER A 659 12.91 18.58 7.15
CA SER A 659 13.66 19.28 6.08
C SER A 659 12.90 19.38 4.75
N ASN A 660 11.86 18.57 4.56
CA ASN A 660 10.97 18.56 3.40
C ASN A 660 9.67 19.39 3.59
N GLY A 661 9.57 20.18 4.67
CA GLY A 661 8.41 21.03 4.97
C GLY A 661 7.18 20.31 5.55
N LYS A 662 7.27 19.01 5.87
CA LYS A 662 6.17 18.25 6.50
C LYS A 662 6.28 18.28 8.03
N LYS A 663 5.14 18.19 8.73
CA LYS A 663 5.12 17.85 10.16
C LYS A 663 5.55 16.39 10.35
N GLY A 664 6.29 16.09 11.41
CA GLY A 664 6.65 14.72 11.78
C GLY A 664 5.43 13.88 12.13
N THR A 665 5.62 12.56 12.24
CA THR A 665 4.56 11.60 12.57
C THR A 665 4.79 11.06 13.98
N ASN A 666 3.71 10.82 14.73
CA ASN A 666 3.78 10.10 16.00
C ASN A 666 3.90 8.60 15.71
N VAL A 667 5.14 8.11 15.65
CA VAL A 667 5.44 6.76 15.17
C VAL A 667 4.97 5.72 16.19
N GLY A 668 5.20 5.95 17.49
CA GLY A 668 4.77 5.06 18.58
C GLY A 668 3.27 4.72 18.52
N ILE A 669 2.40 5.74 18.54
CA ILE A 669 0.94 5.54 18.47
C ILE A 669 0.51 4.87 17.16
N THR A 670 1.07 5.32 16.02
CA THR A 670 0.70 4.76 14.70
C THR A 670 1.02 3.27 14.63
N LYS A 671 2.21 2.88 15.09
CA LYS A 671 2.66 1.47 15.08
C LYS A 671 1.87 0.62 16.06
N ALA A 672 1.49 1.18 17.21
CA ALA A 672 0.66 0.49 18.19
C ALA A 672 -0.75 0.20 17.65
N TYR A 673 -1.40 1.17 16.99
CA TYR A 673 -2.71 0.93 16.35
C TYR A 673 -2.63 -0.12 15.25
N ASN A 674 -1.58 -0.09 14.40
CA ASN A 674 -1.41 -1.11 13.38
C ASN A 674 -1.28 -2.51 13.99
N ALA A 675 -0.47 -2.66 15.05
CA ALA A 675 -0.32 -3.93 15.77
C ALA A 675 -1.63 -4.37 16.44
N ALA A 676 -2.37 -3.45 17.07
CA ALA A 676 -3.66 -3.73 17.68
C ALA A 676 -4.69 -4.19 16.65
N VAL A 677 -4.74 -3.56 15.46
CA VAL A 677 -5.67 -3.95 14.39
C VAL A 677 -5.44 -5.39 13.95
N ASP A 678 -4.18 -5.80 13.77
CA ASP A 678 -3.86 -7.16 13.30
C ASP A 678 -4.32 -8.26 14.27
N VAL A 679 -4.43 -7.95 15.57
CA VAL A 679 -4.74 -8.93 16.62
C VAL A 679 -6.10 -8.71 17.29
N GLY A 680 -6.91 -7.77 16.81
CA GLY A 680 -8.16 -7.36 17.48
C GLY A 680 -7.90 -6.82 18.91
N GLY A 681 -6.84 -6.05 19.09
CA GLY A 681 -6.43 -5.47 20.35
C GLY A 681 -6.87 -4.02 20.55
N GLY A 682 -6.54 -3.45 21.71
CA GLY A 682 -6.72 -2.04 22.04
C GLY A 682 -5.38 -1.32 22.22
N VAL A 683 -5.39 0.02 22.31
CA VAL A 683 -4.17 0.82 22.51
C VAL A 683 -4.26 1.69 23.75
N ILE A 684 -3.18 1.74 24.53
CA ILE A 684 -3.05 2.56 25.74
C ILE A 684 -1.81 3.44 25.59
N TYR A 685 -1.95 4.77 25.74
CA TYR A 685 -0.83 5.70 25.70
C TYR A 685 -0.98 6.84 26.73
N PRO A 686 0.13 7.42 27.23
CA PRO A 686 0.08 8.54 28.18
C PRO A 686 -0.25 9.84 27.45
N GLU A 687 -0.97 10.75 28.11
CA GLU A 687 -1.30 12.07 27.56
C GLU A 687 -0.61 13.15 28.37
N PHE A 688 0.25 13.92 27.70
CA PHE A 688 0.98 15.04 28.28
C PHE A 688 0.32 16.36 27.91
N LYS A 689 0.54 17.39 28.73
CA LYS A 689 0.14 18.77 28.40
C LYS A 689 0.98 19.28 27.23
N LYS A 690 0.50 20.31 26.52
CA LYS A 690 1.20 20.83 25.32
C LYS A 690 2.60 21.38 25.62
N GLU A 691 2.84 21.79 26.86
CA GLU A 691 4.08 22.35 27.33
C GLU A 691 5.12 21.26 27.69
N GLU A 692 4.68 20.00 27.82
CA GLU A 692 5.44 18.84 28.31
C GLU A 692 6.17 18.06 27.19
N LYS A 693 6.79 18.79 26.26
CA LYS A 693 7.33 18.24 24.99
C LYS A 693 8.51 17.26 25.12
N ASN A 694 9.08 17.11 26.31
CA ASN A 694 10.24 16.23 26.55
C ASN A 694 9.84 14.85 27.09
N PHE A 695 8.55 14.59 27.25
CA PHE A 695 8.04 13.35 27.81
C PHE A 695 7.28 12.56 26.75
N SER A 696 7.35 11.24 26.80
CA SER A 696 6.73 10.41 25.75
C SER A 696 6.15 9.10 26.27
N ASP A 697 6.75 8.50 27.30
CA ASP A 697 6.40 7.16 27.76
C ASP A 697 5.70 7.17 29.14
N TRP A 698 5.24 6.00 29.58
CA TRP A 698 4.60 5.86 30.89
C TRP A 698 5.56 6.00 32.08
N ASP A 699 6.87 5.83 31.86
CA ASP A 699 7.90 6.09 32.88
C ASP A 699 8.00 7.59 33.16
N ASP A 700 8.00 8.41 32.11
CA ASP A 700 7.95 9.88 32.21
C ASP A 700 6.65 10.34 32.86
N TYR A 701 5.49 9.78 32.47
CA TYR A 701 4.20 10.14 33.06
C TYR A 701 4.19 9.87 34.58
N LYS A 702 4.70 8.71 35.01
CA LYS A 702 4.85 8.36 36.43
C LYS A 702 5.77 9.35 37.17
N ARG A 703 6.87 9.77 36.56
CA ARG A 703 7.82 10.72 37.15
C ARG A 703 7.21 12.12 37.31
N VAL A 704 6.41 12.57 36.35
CA VAL A 704 5.79 13.91 36.35
C VAL A 704 4.58 13.99 37.27
N TYR A 705 3.69 12.99 37.21
CA TYR A 705 2.38 13.04 37.88
C TYR A 705 2.31 12.22 39.18
N GLY A 706 3.35 11.44 39.49
CA GLY A 706 3.39 10.55 40.64
C GLY A 706 2.72 9.18 40.39
N SER A 707 3.14 8.18 41.16
CA SER A 707 2.72 6.77 40.97
C SER A 707 1.22 6.55 41.10
N ASP A 708 0.56 7.19 42.07
CA ASP A 708 -0.87 6.98 42.31
C ASP A 708 -1.72 7.52 41.16
N LYS A 709 -1.41 8.74 40.69
CA LYS A 709 -2.11 9.34 39.55
C LYS A 709 -1.84 8.57 38.26
N ALA A 710 -0.61 8.14 38.04
CA ALA A 710 -0.25 7.35 36.88
C ALA A 710 -0.99 6.00 36.85
N ARG A 711 -1.10 5.33 38.01
CA ARG A 711 -1.90 4.11 38.17
C ARG A 711 -3.38 4.36 37.88
N GLU A 712 -3.97 5.39 38.48
CA GLU A 712 -5.38 5.73 38.27
C GLU A 712 -5.69 5.99 36.78
N THR A 713 -4.88 6.82 36.12
CA THR A 713 -5.01 7.14 34.69
C THR A 713 -4.82 5.90 33.82
N PHE A 714 -3.81 5.06 34.11
CA PHE A 714 -3.54 3.84 33.36
C PHE A 714 -4.73 2.88 33.45
N MET A 715 -5.23 2.60 34.65
CA MET A 715 -6.36 1.70 34.86
C MET A 715 -7.64 2.20 34.18
N SER A 716 -7.86 3.52 34.17
CA SER A 716 -8.97 4.14 33.43
C SER A 716 -8.85 3.94 31.92
N LYS A 717 -7.68 4.22 31.34
CA LYS A 717 -7.42 4.02 29.90
C LYS A 717 -7.45 2.53 29.52
N MET A 718 -7.00 1.64 30.39
CA MET A 718 -7.05 0.20 30.16
C MET A 718 -8.50 -0.28 29.97
N LYS A 719 -9.43 0.17 30.81
CA LYS A 719 -10.87 -0.16 30.65
C LYS A 719 -11.42 0.29 29.30
N ILE A 720 -11.03 1.49 28.84
CA ILE A 720 -11.43 2.00 27.52
C ILE A 720 -10.84 1.13 26.41
N ALA A 721 -9.54 0.83 26.48
CA ALA A 721 -8.84 0.03 25.48
C ALA A 721 -9.38 -1.41 25.40
N GLU A 722 -9.79 -2.02 26.51
CA GLU A 722 -10.46 -3.33 26.50
C GLU A 722 -11.81 -3.28 25.78
N ILE A 723 -12.57 -2.18 25.95
CA ILE A 723 -13.82 -1.96 25.22
C ILE A 723 -13.53 -1.81 23.73
N GLU A 724 -12.53 -1.01 23.36
CA GLU A 724 -12.09 -0.84 21.97
C GLU A 724 -11.69 -2.18 21.34
N ALA A 725 -10.90 -2.98 22.06
CA ALA A 725 -10.49 -4.32 21.63
C ALA A 725 -11.71 -5.22 21.36
N ARG A 726 -12.68 -5.27 22.28
CA ARG A 726 -13.91 -6.06 22.11
C ARG A 726 -14.72 -5.64 20.87
N VAL A 727 -14.88 -4.33 20.65
CA VAL A 727 -15.55 -3.79 19.45
C VAL A 727 -14.78 -4.10 18.17
N MET A 728 -13.45 -4.02 18.21
CA MET A 728 -12.57 -4.35 17.09
C MET A 728 -12.67 -5.84 16.73
N VAL A 729 -12.72 -6.72 17.74
CA VAL A 729 -12.89 -8.16 17.58
C VAL A 729 -14.25 -8.48 16.95
N GLU A 730 -15.37 -7.93 17.43
CA GLU A 730 -16.69 -8.11 16.80
C GLU A 730 -16.69 -7.66 15.33
N ARG A 731 -15.99 -6.57 15.02
CA ARG A 731 -15.86 -6.05 13.65
C ARG A 731 -15.00 -6.97 12.78
N LEU A 732 -13.89 -7.49 13.31
CA LEU A 732 -13.04 -8.46 12.61
C LEU A 732 -13.75 -9.80 12.44
N GLN A 733 -14.54 -10.25 13.40
CA GLN A 733 -15.42 -11.43 13.29
C GLN A 733 -16.45 -11.23 12.20
N THR A 734 -17.09 -10.06 12.13
CA THR A 734 -18.03 -9.74 11.06
C THR A 734 -17.35 -9.74 9.69
N LEU A 735 -16.16 -9.15 9.59
CA LEU A 735 -15.37 -9.12 8.35
C LEU A 735 -14.85 -10.51 7.94
N ALA A 736 -14.44 -11.33 8.93
CA ALA A 736 -13.98 -12.70 8.73
C ALA A 736 -15.13 -13.63 8.33
N ASN A 737 -16.31 -13.51 8.94
CA ASN A 737 -17.51 -14.25 8.55
C ASN A 737 -17.94 -13.89 7.11
N VAL A 738 -17.82 -12.63 6.74
CA VAL A 738 -18.05 -12.17 5.37
C VAL A 738 -17.00 -12.75 4.40
N GLN A 739 -15.72 -12.79 4.79
CA GLN A 739 -14.64 -13.40 3.98
C GLN A 739 -14.73 -14.93 3.88
N ASP A 740 -15.14 -15.61 4.95
CA ASP A 740 -15.34 -17.06 5.01
C ASP A 740 -16.56 -17.46 4.19
N GLN A 741 -17.63 -16.65 4.18
CA GLN A 741 -18.73 -16.78 3.22
C GLN A 741 -18.23 -16.67 1.76
N PHE A 742 -17.38 -15.68 1.47
CA PHE A 742 -16.75 -15.54 0.14
C PHE A 742 -15.81 -16.71 -0.23
N ALA A 743 -15.16 -17.36 0.75
CA ALA A 743 -14.27 -18.50 0.52
C ALA A 743 -15.02 -19.85 0.40
N ILE A 744 -16.11 -20.03 1.15
CA ILE A 744 -17.05 -21.16 1.01
C ILE A 744 -17.64 -21.19 -0.40
N ASP A 745 -17.77 -20.02 -1.01
CA ASP A 745 -18.43 -19.83 -2.29
C ASP A 745 -17.46 -19.75 -3.50
N ASP A 746 -16.15 -19.94 -3.27
CA ASP A 746 -15.07 -19.99 -4.29
C ASP A 746 -14.67 -21.45 -4.65
N PRO A 747 -15.03 -21.98 -5.84
CA PRO A 747 -14.72 -23.33 -6.31
C PRO A 747 -13.27 -23.55 -6.82
N THR A 748 -12.35 -22.59 -6.68
CA THR A 748 -10.93 -22.82 -7.01
C THR A 748 -10.14 -23.56 -5.95
N THR A 749 -10.73 -23.70 -4.76
CA THR A 749 -10.17 -24.26 -3.54
C THR A 749 -10.09 -25.79 -3.51
N ALA A 750 -10.19 -26.47 -4.67
CA ALA A 750 -10.11 -27.93 -4.76
C ALA A 750 -8.78 -28.47 -5.33
N LEU A 751 -7.79 -27.61 -5.60
CA LEU A 751 -6.54 -28.02 -6.29
C LEU A 751 -5.25 -27.79 -5.51
N ASP A 752 -5.32 -27.30 -4.26
CA ASP A 752 -4.16 -27.25 -3.37
C ASP A 752 -4.60 -27.53 -1.93
N ASP A 753 -4.89 -28.81 -1.67
CA ASP A 753 -5.43 -29.31 -0.40
C ASP A 753 -4.61 -28.87 0.82
N GLN A 754 -3.31 -28.60 0.64
CA GLN A 754 -2.41 -28.11 1.68
C GLN A 754 -2.66 -26.63 2.01
N TYR A 755 -2.74 -25.76 1.00
CA TYR A 755 -3.03 -24.33 1.15
C TYR A 755 -4.45 -24.10 1.70
N VAL A 756 -5.39 -24.94 1.27
CA VAL A 756 -6.80 -24.92 1.72
C VAL A 756 -6.92 -25.42 3.15
N TYR A 757 -6.16 -26.44 3.55
CA TYR A 757 -6.08 -26.87 4.94
C TYR A 757 -5.46 -25.79 5.83
N GLU A 758 -4.42 -25.09 5.37
CA GLU A 758 -3.76 -24.00 6.10
C GLU A 758 -4.66 -22.75 6.26
N GLU A 759 -5.37 -22.33 5.21
CA GLU A 759 -6.36 -21.23 5.28
C GLU A 759 -7.59 -21.62 6.11
N ARG A 760 -8.06 -22.88 6.01
CA ARG A 760 -9.16 -23.40 6.86
C ARG A 760 -8.74 -23.51 8.32
N GLU A 761 -7.53 -23.96 8.61
CA GLU A 761 -6.97 -23.95 9.96
C GLU A 761 -6.83 -22.51 10.47
N ALA A 762 -6.35 -21.56 9.67
CA ALA A 762 -6.24 -20.16 10.07
C ALA A 762 -7.63 -19.54 10.38
N ALA A 763 -8.63 -19.80 9.54
CA ALA A 763 -10.01 -19.32 9.73
C ALA A 763 -10.74 -20.05 10.87
N ASN A 764 -10.54 -21.37 11.04
CA ASN A 764 -11.10 -22.15 12.15
C ASN A 764 -10.44 -21.81 13.48
N GLN A 765 -9.12 -21.53 13.48
CA GLN A 765 -8.43 -20.99 14.63
C GLN A 765 -8.98 -19.60 14.96
N LEU A 766 -9.20 -18.71 13.99
CA LEU A 766 -9.88 -17.41 14.18
C LEU A 766 -11.33 -17.54 14.69
N ARG A 767 -12.07 -18.59 14.29
CA ARG A 767 -13.44 -18.90 14.76
C ARG A 767 -13.48 -19.47 16.17
N GLN A 768 -12.62 -20.45 16.50
CA GLN A 768 -12.46 -20.93 17.87
C GLN A 768 -12.05 -19.77 18.77
N ARG A 769 -11.06 -18.96 18.35
CA ARG A 769 -10.61 -17.70 18.99
C ARG A 769 -11.74 -16.72 19.32
N ALA A 770 -12.65 -16.53 18.37
CA ALA A 770 -13.78 -15.62 18.49
C ALA A 770 -14.82 -16.08 19.52
N ASN A 771 -15.12 -17.38 19.55
CA ASN A 771 -16.17 -17.95 20.39
C ASN A 771 -15.77 -18.02 21.88
N THR A 772 -14.50 -18.23 22.19
CA THR A 772 -14.00 -18.23 23.57
C THR A 772 -13.92 -16.82 24.18
N LEU A 773 -13.71 -15.77 23.36
CA LEU A 773 -13.72 -14.36 23.78
C LEU A 773 -15.13 -13.83 24.15
N ASN A 774 -16.19 -14.39 23.56
CA ASN A 774 -17.59 -14.01 23.83
C ASN A 774 -18.17 -14.61 25.13
N GLY A 775 -17.42 -15.45 25.84
CA GLY A 775 -17.89 -16.18 27.03
C GLY A 775 -18.07 -15.34 28.31
N HIS A 776 -17.64 -14.08 28.34
CA HIS A 776 -17.80 -13.21 29.51
C HIS A 776 -18.89 -12.16 29.26
N ASN A 777 -20.02 -12.33 29.96
CA ASN A 777 -21.21 -11.48 29.95
C ASN A 777 -20.89 -9.97 29.90
N ILE A 778 -21.07 -9.34 28.74
CA ILE A 778 -21.15 -7.88 28.62
C ILE A 778 -22.43 -7.45 29.35
N ASN A 779 -22.28 -6.87 30.54
CA ASN A 779 -23.42 -6.44 31.34
C ASN A 779 -24.07 -5.17 30.74
N SER A 780 -25.24 -4.79 31.25
CA SER A 780 -25.99 -3.62 30.76
C SER A 780 -25.24 -2.28 30.94
N ASN A 781 -24.38 -2.16 31.94
CA ASN A 781 -23.54 -0.98 32.16
C ASN A 781 -22.42 -0.87 31.11
N ASP A 782 -21.84 -2.00 30.71
CA ASP A 782 -20.83 -2.06 29.64
C ASP A 782 -21.45 -1.71 28.28
N ARG A 783 -22.69 -2.14 28.00
CA ARG A 783 -23.45 -1.69 26.81
C ARG A 783 -23.71 -0.19 26.81
N ALA A 784 -24.04 0.40 27.97
CA ALA A 784 -24.25 1.84 28.10
C ALA A 784 -22.94 2.63 27.95
N MET A 785 -21.81 2.09 28.41
CA MET A 785 -20.48 2.69 28.24
C MET A 785 -19.97 2.54 26.80
N ILE A 786 -20.18 1.40 26.16
CA ILE A 786 -19.97 1.18 24.71
C ILE A 786 -20.82 2.16 23.89
N SER A 787 -22.07 2.37 24.29
CA SER A 787 -22.96 3.38 23.69
C SER A 787 -22.46 4.80 23.95
N ARG A 788 -21.84 5.09 25.11
CA ARG A 788 -21.24 6.40 25.43
C ARG A 788 -19.91 6.66 24.72
N VAL A 789 -19.06 5.65 24.54
CA VAL A 789 -17.82 5.75 23.76
C VAL A 789 -18.15 5.85 22.27
N ARG A 790 -19.17 5.09 21.80
CA ARG A 790 -19.83 5.35 20.51
C ARG A 790 -20.30 6.79 20.45
N SER A 791 -21.03 7.29 21.45
CA SER A 791 -21.53 8.66 21.44
C SER A 791 -20.44 9.72 21.61
N HIS A 792 -19.25 9.43 22.13
CA HIS A 792 -18.16 10.42 22.25
C HIS A 792 -17.34 10.49 20.96
N LEU A 793 -17.05 9.34 20.35
CA LEU A 793 -16.51 9.23 18.99
C LEU A 793 -17.50 9.79 17.97
N LEU A 794 -18.80 9.54 18.16
CA LEU A 794 -19.90 10.10 17.38
C LEU A 794 -20.19 11.55 17.74
N GLN A 795 -20.03 12.08 18.95
CA GLN A 795 -20.29 13.49 19.27
C GLN A 795 -19.32 14.43 18.55
N SER A 796 -18.08 13.98 18.28
CA SER A 796 -17.16 14.68 17.38
C SER A 796 -17.66 14.74 15.92
N LYS A 797 -18.58 13.83 15.55
CA LYS A 797 -19.26 13.71 14.25
C LYS A 797 -20.69 14.27 14.24
N GLU A 798 -21.44 14.19 15.33
CA GLU A 798 -22.90 14.40 15.43
C GLU A 798 -23.26 15.86 15.69
N GLN A 799 -22.35 16.66 16.28
CA GLN A 799 -22.47 18.12 16.21
C GLN A 799 -22.45 18.67 14.78
N LYS A 800 -22.09 17.86 13.77
CA LYS A 800 -22.18 18.21 12.34
C LYS A 800 -23.32 17.51 11.59
N ILE A 801 -24.09 16.61 12.22
CA ILE A 801 -25.11 15.79 11.54
C ILE A 801 -26.54 16.19 11.92
N SER A 802 -26.79 16.85 13.06
CA SER A 802 -28.15 17.11 13.56
C SER A 802 -28.98 18.20 12.83
N GLN A 803 -28.72 18.47 11.54
CA GLN A 803 -29.54 19.40 10.74
C GLN A 803 -30.08 18.79 9.43
N ASN A 804 -30.18 17.46 9.29
CA ASN A 804 -30.70 16.88 8.05
C ASN A 804 -31.70 15.71 8.27
N PRO A 805 -32.99 15.87 7.93
CA PRO A 805 -34.05 14.88 8.20
C PRO A 805 -33.99 13.59 7.36
N ASN A 806 -33.00 13.41 6.48
CA ASN A 806 -32.95 12.28 5.54
C ASN A 806 -32.16 11.05 6.03
N THR A 807 -32.03 10.84 7.34
CA THR A 807 -31.20 9.76 7.92
C THR A 807 -31.97 8.55 8.47
N MET A 808 -33.27 8.40 8.22
CA MET A 808 -34.01 7.20 8.64
C MET A 808 -33.62 5.95 7.84
N SER A 809 -33.39 4.85 8.55
CA SER A 809 -33.21 3.52 7.97
C SER A 809 -34.48 3.02 7.28
N TYR A 810 -34.34 2.04 6.38
CA TYR A 810 -35.46 1.43 5.66
C TYR A 810 -36.49 0.76 6.59
N ARG A 811 -36.02 0.20 7.72
CA ARG A 811 -36.87 -0.42 8.74
C ARG A 811 -37.69 0.61 9.52
N GLU A 812 -37.12 1.78 9.78
CA GLU A 812 -37.81 2.91 10.43
C GLU A 812 -38.86 3.53 9.51
N ARG A 813 -38.58 3.65 8.20
CA ARG A 813 -39.58 4.11 7.21
C ARG A 813 -40.77 3.15 7.09
N LYS A 814 -40.52 1.84 7.09
CA LYS A 814 -41.57 0.82 6.98
C LYS A 814 -42.48 0.76 8.21
N ASN A 815 -41.93 0.96 9.40
CA ASN A 815 -42.74 1.01 10.63
C ASN A 815 -43.57 2.29 10.72
N HIS A 816 -43.05 3.41 10.21
CA HIS A 816 -43.75 4.70 10.21
C HIS A 816 -44.90 4.78 9.20
N GLU A 817 -44.86 3.98 8.13
CA GLU A 817 -45.98 3.82 7.18
C GLU A 817 -47.08 2.91 7.73
N ILE A 818 -46.73 1.88 8.52
CA ILE A 818 -47.71 0.94 9.11
C ILE A 818 -48.50 1.57 10.26
N GLU A 819 -47.92 2.53 11.00
CA GLU A 819 -48.61 3.26 12.07
C GLU A 819 -49.51 4.41 11.56
N ASN A 820 -49.43 4.78 10.28
CA ASN A 820 -50.30 5.82 9.70
C ASN A 820 -51.50 5.26 8.91
N ASP A 821 -51.57 3.94 8.74
CA ASP A 821 -52.69 3.23 8.08
C ASP A 821 -53.53 2.36 9.06
N LEU A 822 -53.38 2.60 10.37
CA LEU A 822 -54.28 2.16 11.46
C LEU A 822 -54.76 3.38 12.23
#